data_AF-A0A366ETS9-F1
#
_entry.id   AF-A0A366ETS9-F1
#
_cell.length_a   1.000
_cell.length_b   1.000
_cell.length_c   1.000
_cell.angle_alpha   90.00
_cell.angle_beta   90.00
_cell.angle_gamma   90.00
#
_symmetry.space_group_name_H-M   'P 1'
#
loop_
_entity.id
_entity.type
_entity.pdbx_description
1 polymer ?
#
loop_
_entity_poly.entity_id
_entity_poly.type
_entity_poly.pdbx_seq_one_letter_code
_entity_poly.pdbx_strand_id
1 'polypeptide(L)'
;MFAFASEYFADAWQRSLLFLEALNERGNIHLAQAAKEVPNVLNFPSELVIDGRTLPRPVNYGLVRILPPEGVEVDPTKPPVVVVDPRAGHGPGIGGMKPDSEIGVAMRAGHPCYFVGFSPNPMPGQTIEDVCRAEAAFVAEAARRHAGAEGKPIVIANCQAGWQTLMTAAIAPDLMGPLVIVGSPVSYWAGVRGKNPMRYLGGVLGGSWVTALSGDLGAGKFDGASLIANFELANPANTFWNKQYNVYANVDAETDRFLSFETWWGSPVLLNAGEIQWIVDNLFIGNKLSTGQVRTSDGVRVDLRNIKSPILVFCSQGDNISPPQQALDWILDLYDSVDEIVAEGQTIVYSLHQSIGHLGIFVSGQIASKEYREFVSCMEMIEAAPPGLYEAIITEADETTQNRELVDGNYVFRLVKRTLGDIRAFGVNSPDDDWRFAAVARISEMNLSLYRTFAEPWIRAAVTPPMAEAMREWHPHRLRFRAFSDRNPLMAPVKAMAAQARERRTPVRPDNPLLALEKTGSDLITTALRTMGEVRDALTEANFLNVYGSPVVQAVAGLNAEPAAPRRHIERDVERERAAAELRSSLEHRFETGGADEGALRALIYVRKPDGSLDERGFRLLKIIRDSRRVNRRVTLAQFKTMLRDQYQLVLLDEERAVKALPKLLRADEPETDAALEALRELLTAPGPLSKDEKSRLARVEKALRVKFETARTGEPT
;
A
#
# COMPACT_ATOMS: atom_id res chain seq x y z
N MET A 1 -46.70 -30.10 0.09
CA MET A 1 -45.64 -30.39 1.08
C MET A 1 -44.68 -31.47 0.57
N PHE A 2 -45.16 -32.66 0.18
CA PHE A 2 -44.29 -33.74 -0.34
C PHE A 2 -43.48 -33.36 -1.59
N ALA A 3 -44.10 -32.68 -2.57
CA ALA A 3 -43.41 -32.22 -3.78
C ALA A 3 -42.29 -31.18 -3.50
N PHE A 4 -42.53 -30.24 -2.58
CA PHE A 4 -41.50 -29.28 -2.16
C PHE A 4 -40.33 -29.96 -1.45
N ALA A 5 -40.62 -30.97 -0.62
CA ALA A 5 -39.59 -31.76 0.06
C ALA A 5 -38.73 -32.56 -0.92
N SER A 6 -39.35 -33.31 -1.84
CA SER A 6 -38.60 -34.12 -2.81
C SER A 6 -37.73 -33.26 -3.72
N GLU A 7 -38.25 -32.12 -4.17
CA GLU A 7 -37.52 -31.16 -5.01
C GLU A 7 -36.32 -30.56 -4.27
N TYR A 8 -36.52 -30.11 -3.03
CA TYR A 8 -35.45 -29.56 -2.20
C TYR A 8 -34.36 -30.58 -1.92
N PHE A 9 -34.70 -31.80 -1.50
CA PHE A 9 -33.70 -32.82 -1.17
C PHE A 9 -32.95 -33.31 -2.41
N ALA A 10 -33.60 -33.38 -3.57
CA ALA A 10 -32.93 -33.69 -4.82
C ALA A 10 -31.89 -32.62 -5.18
N ASP A 11 -32.27 -31.34 -5.13
CA ASP A 11 -31.36 -30.21 -5.36
C ASP A 11 -30.23 -30.15 -4.33
N ALA A 12 -30.54 -30.26 -3.04
CA ALA A 12 -29.55 -30.21 -1.96
C ALA A 12 -28.53 -31.35 -2.05
N TRP A 13 -28.96 -32.55 -2.44
CA TRP A 13 -28.07 -33.68 -2.73
C TRP A 13 -27.14 -33.39 -3.91
N GLN A 14 -27.69 -32.88 -5.01
CA GLN A 14 -26.89 -32.50 -6.18
C GLN A 14 -25.88 -31.40 -5.86
N ARG A 15 -26.30 -30.33 -5.17
CA ARG A 15 -25.41 -29.25 -4.71
C ARG A 15 -24.31 -29.78 -3.81
N SER A 16 -24.61 -30.74 -2.93
CA SER A 16 -23.61 -31.36 -2.05
C SER A 16 -22.54 -32.13 -2.83
N LEU A 17 -22.93 -32.91 -3.85
CA LEU A 17 -21.98 -33.64 -4.70
C LEU A 17 -21.09 -32.69 -5.51
N LEU A 18 -21.68 -31.67 -6.12
CA LEU A 18 -20.95 -30.66 -6.89
C LEU A 18 -20.00 -29.85 -5.98
N PHE A 19 -20.44 -29.52 -4.77
CA PHE A 19 -19.60 -28.83 -3.79
C PHE A 19 -18.45 -29.72 -3.31
N LEU A 20 -18.69 -31.02 -3.05
CA LEU A 20 -17.62 -31.97 -2.72
C LEU A 20 -16.61 -32.13 -3.87
N GLU A 21 -17.06 -32.08 -5.13
CA GLU A 21 -16.15 -32.04 -6.29
C GLU A 21 -15.33 -30.76 -6.29
N ALA A 22 -15.93 -29.59 -6.06
CA ALA A 22 -15.18 -28.33 -5.95
C ALA A 22 -14.13 -28.37 -4.81
N LEU A 23 -14.46 -28.98 -3.66
CA LEU A 23 -13.49 -29.18 -2.58
C LEU A 23 -12.37 -30.17 -2.97
N ASN A 24 -12.71 -31.24 -3.70
CA ASN A 24 -11.75 -32.20 -4.26
C ASN A 24 -10.76 -31.52 -5.21
N GLU A 25 -11.27 -30.76 -6.17
CA GLU A 25 -10.48 -30.00 -7.13
C GLU A 25 -9.58 -28.99 -6.43
N ARG A 26 -10.09 -28.29 -5.42
CA ARG A 26 -9.28 -27.39 -4.59
C ARG A 26 -8.11 -28.13 -3.93
N GLY A 27 -8.35 -29.30 -3.34
CA GLY A 27 -7.28 -30.10 -2.72
C GLY A 27 -6.24 -30.56 -3.75
N ASN A 28 -6.68 -30.97 -4.93
CA ASN A 28 -5.79 -31.37 -6.03
C ASN A 28 -4.99 -30.18 -6.60
N ILE A 29 -5.59 -28.99 -6.72
CA ILE A 29 -4.90 -27.75 -7.09
C ILE A 29 -3.82 -27.42 -6.07
N HIS A 30 -4.12 -27.51 -4.77
CA HIS A 30 -3.13 -27.29 -3.71
C HIS A 30 -1.93 -28.25 -3.86
N LEU A 31 -2.18 -29.53 -4.08
CA LEU A 31 -1.11 -30.53 -4.29
C LEU A 31 -0.29 -30.22 -5.55
N ALA A 32 -0.94 -29.81 -6.64
CA ALA A 32 -0.27 -29.44 -7.88
C ALA A 32 0.58 -28.16 -7.72
N GLN A 33 0.09 -27.16 -6.99
CA GLN A 33 0.86 -25.95 -6.66
C GLN A 33 2.06 -26.28 -5.78
N ALA A 34 1.88 -27.08 -4.74
CA ALA A 34 2.96 -27.49 -3.83
C ALA A 34 4.09 -28.27 -4.53
N ALA A 35 3.80 -28.91 -5.67
CA ALA A 35 4.80 -29.63 -6.46
C ALA A 35 5.63 -28.74 -7.40
N LYS A 36 5.26 -27.46 -7.60
CA LYS A 36 6.02 -26.52 -8.42
C LYS A 36 7.28 -26.05 -7.68
N GLU A 37 8.33 -25.74 -8.44
CA GLU A 37 9.56 -25.15 -7.86
C GLU A 37 9.31 -23.73 -7.33
N VAL A 38 8.57 -22.92 -8.09
CA VAL A 38 8.19 -21.54 -7.74
C VAL A 38 6.68 -21.37 -7.93
N PRO A 39 5.84 -21.90 -7.01
CA PRO A 39 4.40 -21.72 -7.09
C PRO A 39 4.05 -20.23 -6.98
N ASN A 40 3.27 -19.77 -7.95
CA ASN A 40 2.81 -18.39 -8.03
C ASN A 40 1.49 -18.36 -8.83
N VAL A 41 0.79 -17.23 -8.72
CA VAL A 41 -0.44 -16.95 -9.47
C VAL A 41 -0.27 -15.81 -10.47
N LEU A 42 0.97 -15.50 -10.86
CA LEU A 42 1.27 -14.47 -11.85
C LEU A 42 0.79 -14.95 -13.23
N ASN A 43 -0.18 -14.25 -13.82
CA ASN A 43 -0.83 -14.67 -15.06
C ASN A 43 -0.24 -14.01 -16.32
N PHE A 44 0.96 -13.42 -16.20
CA PHE A 44 1.66 -12.79 -17.31
C PHE A 44 2.92 -13.58 -17.70
N PRO A 45 3.20 -13.77 -19.01
CA PRO A 45 4.47 -14.30 -19.44
C PRO A 45 5.61 -13.43 -18.93
N SER A 46 6.67 -14.05 -18.42
CA SER A 46 7.77 -13.32 -17.78
C SER A 46 9.11 -13.99 -18.01
N GLU A 47 10.16 -13.17 -17.98
CA GLU A 47 11.57 -13.60 -18.05
C GLU A 47 12.29 -13.30 -16.74
N LEU A 48 13.06 -14.26 -16.22
CA LEU A 48 13.89 -14.05 -15.03
C LEU A 48 15.04 -13.09 -15.37
N VAL A 49 15.16 -12.02 -14.59
CA VAL A 49 16.19 -10.98 -14.76
C VAL A 49 17.29 -11.14 -13.71
N ILE A 50 16.93 -11.29 -12.44
CA ILE A 50 17.89 -11.58 -11.36
C ILE A 50 17.31 -12.68 -10.47
N ASP A 51 18.13 -13.69 -10.21
CA ASP A 51 17.91 -14.67 -9.15
C ASP A 51 18.60 -14.21 -7.86
N GLY A 52 17.82 -13.84 -6.84
CA GLY A 52 18.34 -13.36 -5.55
C GLY A 52 19.22 -14.38 -4.82
N ARG A 53 19.13 -15.67 -5.16
CA ARG A 53 19.97 -16.74 -4.59
C ARG A 53 21.43 -16.61 -5.02
N THR A 54 21.69 -15.89 -6.12
CA THR A 54 23.02 -15.68 -6.70
C THR A 54 23.68 -14.38 -6.24
N LEU A 55 22.96 -13.54 -5.47
CA LEU A 55 23.50 -12.30 -4.93
C LEU A 55 24.50 -12.57 -3.79
N PRO A 56 25.39 -11.61 -3.47
CA PRO A 56 26.39 -11.77 -2.40
C PRO A 56 25.79 -12.13 -1.04
N ARG A 57 24.56 -11.65 -0.78
CA ARG A 57 23.73 -12.07 0.34
C ARG A 57 22.49 -12.76 -0.22
N PRO A 58 22.48 -14.10 -0.30
CA PRO A 58 21.42 -14.83 -0.98
C PRO A 58 20.06 -14.64 -0.33
N VAL A 59 19.05 -14.37 -1.15
CA VAL A 59 17.64 -14.33 -0.73
C VAL A 59 16.78 -15.18 -1.64
N ASN A 60 15.63 -15.62 -1.15
CA ASN A 60 14.69 -16.43 -1.94
C ASN A 60 13.81 -15.61 -2.91
N TYR A 61 14.15 -14.34 -3.11
CA TYR A 61 13.45 -13.41 -4.00
C TYR A 61 14.07 -13.39 -5.40
N GLY A 62 13.31 -12.93 -6.40
CA GLY A 62 13.81 -12.74 -7.76
C GLY A 62 13.07 -11.62 -8.48
N LEU A 63 13.78 -10.97 -9.39
CA LEU A 63 13.22 -9.97 -10.30
C LEU A 63 12.89 -10.65 -11.62
N VAL A 64 11.64 -10.53 -12.07
CA VAL A 64 11.22 -10.92 -13.42
C VAL A 64 10.76 -9.70 -14.21
N ARG A 65 11.00 -9.69 -15.51
CA ARG A 65 10.41 -8.72 -16.43
C ARG A 65 9.14 -9.32 -17.01
N ILE A 66 8.08 -8.53 -17.04
CA ILE A 66 6.81 -8.92 -17.63
C ILE A 66 6.85 -8.66 -19.14
N LEU A 67 6.47 -9.66 -19.92
CA LEU A 67 6.37 -9.54 -21.37
C LEU A 67 4.98 -8.98 -21.73
N PRO A 68 4.89 -7.94 -22.57
CA PRO A 68 3.60 -7.40 -23.00
C PRO A 68 2.76 -8.49 -23.68
N PRO A 69 1.48 -8.64 -23.29
CA PRO A 69 0.52 -9.46 -24.03
C PRO A 69 0.32 -8.95 -25.46
N GLU A 70 -0.24 -9.80 -26.32
CA GLU A 70 -0.57 -9.42 -27.70
C GLU A 70 -1.48 -8.18 -27.75
N GLY A 71 -1.12 -7.20 -28.58
CA GLY A 71 -1.87 -5.94 -28.71
C GLY A 71 -1.58 -4.87 -27.65
N VAL A 72 -0.70 -5.13 -26.68
CA VAL A 72 -0.25 -4.14 -25.69
C VAL A 72 1.12 -3.59 -26.08
N GLU A 73 1.21 -2.31 -26.37
CA GLU A 73 2.48 -1.62 -26.64
C GLU A 73 3.02 -0.95 -25.37
N VAL A 74 4.31 -1.17 -25.11
CA VAL A 74 5.04 -0.52 -24.01
C VAL A 74 6.10 0.41 -24.58
N ASP A 75 6.20 1.60 -24.00
CA ASP A 75 7.17 2.63 -24.38
C ASP A 75 8.41 2.51 -23.48
N PRO A 76 9.59 2.17 -24.04
CA PRO A 76 10.81 2.01 -23.25
C PRO A 76 11.33 3.32 -22.63
N THR A 77 10.83 4.48 -23.07
CA THR A 77 11.18 5.82 -22.55
C THR A 77 10.32 6.24 -21.36
N LYS A 78 9.24 5.49 -21.06
CA LYS A 78 8.49 5.68 -19.83
C LYS A 78 9.21 5.05 -18.63
N PRO A 79 9.07 5.63 -17.42
CA PRO A 79 9.61 5.02 -16.21
C PRO A 79 9.09 3.58 -16.04
N PRO A 80 9.96 2.59 -15.78
CA PRO A 80 9.48 1.23 -15.54
C PRO A 80 8.70 1.14 -14.23
N VAL A 81 7.69 0.29 -14.19
CA VAL A 81 6.90 -0.02 -12.99
C VAL A 81 7.38 -1.34 -12.41
N VAL A 82 7.72 -1.36 -11.13
CA VAL A 82 8.13 -2.55 -10.37
C VAL A 82 7.05 -2.86 -9.34
N VAL A 83 6.38 -4.00 -9.48
CA VAL A 83 5.37 -4.47 -8.51
C VAL A 83 6.01 -5.47 -7.55
N VAL A 84 5.80 -5.27 -6.25
CA VAL A 84 6.38 -6.08 -5.18
C VAL A 84 5.26 -6.68 -4.33
N ASP A 85 5.21 -8.01 -4.30
CA ASP A 85 4.16 -8.75 -3.60
C ASP A 85 4.50 -9.04 -2.13
N PRO A 86 3.48 -9.15 -1.26
CA PRO A 86 3.68 -9.40 0.15
C PRO A 86 4.07 -10.85 0.41
N ARG A 87 5.09 -11.07 1.24
CA ARG A 87 5.40 -12.39 1.82
C ARG A 87 4.66 -12.63 3.14
N ALA A 88 3.38 -12.28 3.19
CA ALA A 88 2.53 -12.35 4.38
C ALA A 88 1.91 -13.75 4.62
N GLY A 89 2.69 -14.82 4.38
CA GLY A 89 2.27 -16.21 4.53
C GLY A 89 1.76 -16.90 3.26
N HIS A 90 1.41 -16.15 2.21
CA HIS A 90 0.98 -16.65 0.91
C HIS A 90 2.10 -16.59 -0.15
N GLY A 91 1.95 -17.35 -1.23
CA GLY A 91 2.82 -17.26 -2.41
C GLY A 91 2.62 -15.96 -3.21
N PRO A 92 3.56 -15.63 -4.11
CA PRO A 92 3.52 -14.41 -4.92
C PRO A 92 2.61 -14.55 -6.16
N GLY A 93 2.43 -13.45 -6.86
CA GLY A 93 1.75 -13.30 -8.15
C GLY A 93 0.42 -12.54 -8.08
N ILE A 94 0.04 -12.02 -6.92
CA ILE A 94 -1.27 -11.40 -6.71
C ILE A 94 -1.41 -10.07 -7.45
N GLY A 95 -0.34 -9.24 -7.47
CA GLY A 95 -0.28 -8.01 -8.25
C GLY A 95 -0.34 -8.20 -9.78
N GLY A 96 -0.36 -9.45 -10.25
CA GLY A 96 -0.47 -9.84 -11.66
C GLY A 96 -1.45 -10.98 -11.93
N MET A 97 -2.35 -11.30 -10.98
CA MET A 97 -3.24 -12.46 -11.08
C MET A 97 -4.33 -12.30 -12.15
N LYS A 98 -4.75 -11.05 -12.41
CA LYS A 98 -5.81 -10.72 -13.37
C LYS A 98 -5.32 -9.74 -14.44
N PRO A 99 -5.94 -9.70 -15.63
CA PRO A 99 -5.60 -8.70 -16.65
C PRO A 99 -5.76 -7.25 -16.19
N ASP A 100 -6.66 -6.99 -15.25
CA ASP A 100 -6.95 -5.68 -14.66
C ASP A 100 -6.19 -5.40 -13.33
N SER A 101 -5.21 -6.25 -13.00
CA SER A 101 -4.27 -6.03 -11.89
C SER A 101 -3.32 -4.84 -12.11
N GLU A 102 -2.53 -4.50 -11.10
CA GLU A 102 -1.54 -3.41 -11.13
C GLU A 102 -0.59 -3.51 -12.32
N ILE A 103 -0.05 -4.71 -12.58
CA ILE A 103 0.81 -4.98 -13.74
C ILE A 103 0.05 -4.71 -15.05
N GLY A 104 -1.19 -5.19 -15.15
CA GLY A 104 -2.01 -5.01 -16.34
C GLY A 104 -2.41 -3.55 -16.60
N VAL A 105 -2.69 -2.79 -15.54
CA VAL A 105 -2.99 -1.35 -15.61
C VAL A 105 -1.74 -0.58 -16.05
N ALA A 106 -0.58 -0.85 -15.45
CA ALA A 106 0.68 -0.21 -15.79
C ALA A 106 1.09 -0.45 -17.26
N MET A 107 0.98 -1.70 -17.73
CA MET A 107 1.30 -2.02 -19.13
C MET A 107 0.33 -1.36 -20.12
N ARG A 108 -0.97 -1.30 -19.82
CA ARG A 108 -1.94 -0.57 -20.67
C ARG A 108 -1.66 0.93 -20.72
N ALA A 109 -1.09 1.50 -19.66
CA ALA A 109 -0.60 2.87 -19.65
C ALA A 109 0.75 3.03 -20.39
N GLY A 110 1.30 1.95 -20.97
CA GLY A 110 2.51 1.93 -21.78
C GLY A 110 3.82 1.81 -20.98
N HIS A 111 3.77 1.50 -19.68
CA HIS A 111 4.98 1.36 -18.88
C HIS A 111 5.62 -0.04 -19.04
N PRO A 112 6.95 -0.14 -19.18
CA PRO A 112 7.66 -1.40 -18.99
C PRO A 112 7.42 -1.92 -17.56
N CYS A 113 7.09 -3.20 -17.41
CA CYS A 113 6.73 -3.75 -16.11
C CYS A 113 7.68 -4.85 -15.64
N TYR A 114 7.96 -4.84 -14.35
CA TYR A 114 8.75 -5.82 -13.63
C TYR A 114 7.98 -6.27 -12.39
N PHE A 115 8.31 -7.46 -11.93
CA PHE A 115 7.70 -8.07 -10.75
C PHE A 115 8.78 -8.66 -9.85
N VAL A 116 8.69 -8.38 -8.56
CA VAL A 116 9.53 -8.98 -7.53
C VAL A 116 8.72 -10.09 -6.86
N GLY A 117 9.10 -11.33 -7.16
CA GLY A 117 8.51 -12.54 -6.57
C GLY A 117 9.48 -13.26 -5.64
N PHE A 118 9.03 -14.37 -5.05
CA PHE A 118 9.86 -15.20 -4.18
C PHE A 118 9.46 -16.67 -4.25
N SER A 119 10.43 -17.55 -4.01
CA SER A 119 10.18 -18.99 -3.86
C SER A 119 9.68 -19.32 -2.45
N PRO A 120 9.02 -20.47 -2.22
CA PRO A 120 8.40 -20.78 -0.92
C PRO A 120 9.37 -20.95 0.23
N ASN A 121 10.62 -21.32 -0.05
CA ASN A 121 11.62 -21.60 0.97
C ASN A 121 12.59 -20.42 1.12
N PRO A 122 12.79 -19.87 2.33
CA PRO A 122 13.84 -18.87 2.59
C PRO A 122 15.23 -19.46 2.35
N MET A 123 16.19 -18.58 2.03
CA MET A 123 17.61 -18.95 2.14
C MET A 123 18.02 -19.12 3.61
N PRO A 124 18.94 -20.04 3.94
CA PRO A 124 19.48 -20.17 5.28
C PRO A 124 20.10 -18.85 5.77
N GLY A 125 19.72 -18.41 6.96
CA GLY A 125 20.23 -17.16 7.55
C GLY A 125 19.75 -15.86 6.90
N GLN A 126 18.88 -15.92 5.89
CA GLN A 126 18.27 -14.75 5.26
C GLN A 126 17.67 -13.79 6.30
N THR A 127 17.93 -12.49 6.16
CA THR A 127 17.37 -11.44 7.01
C THR A 127 16.54 -10.44 6.20
N ILE A 128 15.74 -9.61 6.89
CA ILE A 128 15.00 -8.51 6.24
C ILE A 128 15.94 -7.50 5.59
N GLU A 129 17.09 -7.23 6.20
CA GLU A 129 18.09 -6.35 5.58
C GLU A 129 18.62 -6.91 4.26
N ASP A 130 18.86 -8.22 4.19
CA ASP A 130 19.32 -8.87 2.96
C ASP A 130 18.26 -8.78 1.85
N VAL A 131 16.98 -8.91 2.23
CA VAL A 131 15.86 -8.72 1.30
C VAL A 131 15.80 -7.28 0.81
N CYS A 132 15.91 -6.27 1.69
CA CYS A 132 15.95 -4.86 1.28
C CYS A 132 17.14 -4.58 0.33
N ARG A 133 18.31 -5.15 0.59
CA ARG A 133 19.49 -5.01 -0.29
C ARG A 133 19.26 -5.69 -1.65
N ALA A 134 18.59 -6.83 -1.68
CA ALA A 134 18.22 -7.50 -2.93
C ALA A 134 17.19 -6.69 -3.74
N GLU A 135 16.17 -6.13 -3.09
CA GLU A 135 15.21 -5.22 -3.74
C GLU A 135 15.88 -3.99 -4.33
N ALA A 136 16.83 -3.39 -3.61
CA ALA A 136 17.63 -2.30 -4.16
C ALA A 136 18.41 -2.74 -5.41
N ALA A 137 19.01 -3.93 -5.40
CA ALA A 137 19.69 -4.46 -6.59
C ALA A 137 18.71 -4.69 -7.75
N PHE A 138 17.50 -5.17 -7.47
CA PHE A 138 16.46 -5.40 -8.47
C PHE A 138 15.99 -4.10 -9.12
N VAL A 139 15.68 -3.08 -8.32
CA VAL A 139 15.25 -1.78 -8.83
C VAL A 139 16.39 -1.09 -9.58
N ALA A 140 17.65 -1.25 -9.14
CA ALA A 140 18.82 -0.74 -9.86
C ALA A 140 18.97 -1.39 -11.24
N GLU A 141 18.73 -2.70 -11.36
CA GLU A 141 18.77 -3.39 -12.64
C GLU A 141 17.63 -2.97 -13.56
N ALA A 142 16.41 -2.80 -13.03
CA ALA A 142 15.30 -2.24 -13.79
C ALA A 142 15.62 -0.83 -14.29
N ALA A 143 16.18 0.05 -13.44
CA ALA A 143 16.63 1.37 -13.84
C ALA A 143 17.72 1.32 -14.92
N ARG A 144 18.71 0.43 -14.78
CA ARG A 144 19.81 0.26 -15.75
C ARG A 144 19.31 -0.14 -17.14
N ARG A 145 18.32 -1.04 -17.20
CA ARG A 145 17.68 -1.47 -18.45
C ARG A 145 16.86 -0.35 -19.12
N HIS A 146 16.46 0.65 -18.35
CA HIS A 146 15.66 1.81 -18.78
C HIS A 146 16.40 3.13 -18.55
N ALA A 147 17.72 3.17 -18.79
CA ALA A 147 18.54 4.37 -18.58
C ALA A 147 18.10 5.59 -19.41
N GLY A 148 17.34 5.38 -20.49
CA GLY A 148 16.75 6.44 -21.31
C GLY A 148 15.36 6.90 -20.88
N ALA A 149 14.82 6.39 -19.77
CA ALA A 149 13.49 6.77 -19.30
C ALA A 149 13.46 8.20 -18.70
N GLU A 150 12.32 8.88 -18.84
CA GLU A 150 12.14 10.25 -18.31
C GLU A 150 12.08 10.36 -16.77
N GLY A 151 12.14 9.23 -16.06
CA GLY A 151 12.05 9.16 -14.60
C GLY A 151 12.58 7.85 -14.03
N LYS A 152 12.72 7.81 -12.70
CA LYS A 152 13.17 6.62 -11.95
C LYS A 152 12.05 5.57 -11.87
N PRO A 153 12.38 4.29 -11.61
CA PRO A 153 11.36 3.25 -11.50
C PRO A 153 10.27 3.58 -10.48
N ILE A 154 9.00 3.45 -10.89
CA ILE A 154 7.85 3.55 -10.00
C ILE A 154 7.72 2.22 -9.28
N VAL A 155 7.59 2.23 -7.95
CA VAL A 155 7.47 0.99 -7.16
C VAL A 155 6.08 0.90 -6.54
N ILE A 156 5.35 -0.16 -6.86
CA ILE A 156 4.05 -0.49 -6.25
C ILE A 156 4.27 -1.64 -5.29
N ALA A 157 3.97 -1.45 -4.02
CA ALA A 157 4.30 -2.39 -2.96
C ALA A 157 3.08 -2.71 -2.10
N ASN A 158 2.73 -3.99 -2.09
CA ASN A 158 1.50 -4.50 -1.50
C ASN A 158 1.73 -5.03 -0.07
N CYS A 159 0.88 -4.60 0.87
CA CYS A 159 0.81 -5.11 2.24
C CYS A 159 2.19 -5.17 2.92
N GLN A 160 2.73 -6.36 3.19
CA GLN A 160 4.04 -6.51 3.80
C GLN A 160 5.15 -5.84 2.98
N ALA A 161 5.07 -5.88 1.65
CA ALA A 161 6.08 -5.30 0.79
C ALA A 161 6.16 -3.77 0.93
N GLY A 162 5.09 -3.10 1.37
CA GLY A 162 5.06 -1.65 1.50
C GLY A 162 6.06 -1.11 2.52
N TRP A 163 6.02 -1.61 3.77
CA TRP A 163 7.01 -1.20 4.77
C TRP A 163 8.43 -1.65 4.38
N GLN A 164 8.57 -2.79 3.70
CA GLN A 164 9.87 -3.28 3.23
C GLN A 164 10.46 -2.35 2.16
N THR A 165 9.62 -1.89 1.23
CA THR A 165 9.98 -0.92 0.19
C THR A 165 10.31 0.44 0.79
N LEU A 166 9.56 0.89 1.80
CA LEU A 166 9.88 2.12 2.53
C LEU A 166 11.25 2.03 3.22
N MET A 167 11.57 0.90 3.84
CA MET A 167 12.91 0.66 4.40
C MET A 167 13.99 0.70 3.31
N THR A 168 13.77 0.00 2.19
CA THR A 168 14.69 -0.03 1.05
C THR A 168 14.91 1.38 0.47
N ALA A 169 13.86 2.17 0.30
CA ALA A 169 13.93 3.55 -0.17
C ALA A 169 14.64 4.46 0.84
N ALA A 170 14.49 4.23 2.15
CA ALA A 170 15.15 5.02 3.17
C ALA A 170 16.67 4.79 3.22
N ILE A 171 17.14 3.57 2.92
CA ILE A 171 18.57 3.23 2.88
C ILE A 171 19.21 3.47 1.50
N ALA A 172 18.41 3.49 0.43
CA ALA A 172 18.84 3.75 -0.95
C ALA A 172 17.98 4.88 -1.61
N PRO A 173 18.01 6.12 -1.07
CA PRO A 173 17.05 7.18 -1.41
C PRO A 173 17.15 7.72 -2.83
N ASP A 174 18.25 7.44 -3.53
CA ASP A 174 18.47 7.89 -4.90
C ASP A 174 17.98 6.90 -5.96
N LEU A 175 17.47 5.74 -5.55
CA LEU A 175 17.18 4.64 -6.46
C LEU A 175 15.77 4.66 -7.05
N MET A 176 14.77 4.85 -6.19
CA MET A 176 13.36 4.71 -6.55
C MET A 176 12.75 6.06 -6.97
N GLY A 177 11.80 5.98 -7.90
CA GLY A 177 10.85 7.05 -8.20
C GLY A 177 9.67 7.02 -7.22
N PRO A 178 8.48 7.46 -7.63
CA PRO A 178 7.28 7.42 -6.79
C PRO A 178 7.04 6.03 -6.17
N LEU A 179 6.66 6.02 -4.90
CA LEU A 179 6.31 4.81 -4.15
C LEU A 179 4.80 4.76 -3.97
N VAL A 180 4.17 3.67 -4.40
CA VAL A 180 2.75 3.40 -4.18
C VAL A 180 2.64 2.29 -3.14
N ILE A 181 2.30 2.67 -1.92
CA ILE A 181 2.23 1.82 -0.73
C ILE A 181 0.78 1.43 -0.50
N VAL A 182 0.46 0.16 -0.69
CA VAL A 182 -0.92 -0.32 -0.79
C VAL A 182 -1.26 -1.18 0.42
N GLY A 183 -2.26 -0.78 1.21
CA GLY A 183 -2.75 -1.57 2.35
C GLY A 183 -1.63 -2.05 3.28
N SER A 184 -0.67 -1.17 3.58
CA SER A 184 0.55 -1.54 4.31
C SER A 184 0.58 -0.85 5.68
N PRO A 185 0.70 -1.60 6.80
CA PRO A 185 0.83 -1.00 8.12
C PRO A 185 2.27 -0.52 8.34
N VAL A 186 2.43 0.69 8.87
CA VAL A 186 3.72 1.28 9.28
C VAL A 186 3.70 1.67 10.75
N SER A 187 2.54 2.12 11.28
CA SER A 187 2.32 2.40 12.70
C SER A 187 1.45 1.33 13.34
N TYR A 188 2.07 0.27 13.84
CA TYR A 188 1.41 -0.97 14.27
C TYR A 188 0.59 -0.82 15.56
N TRP A 189 0.95 0.15 16.40
CA TRP A 189 0.20 0.47 17.61
C TRP A 189 -1.04 1.32 17.32
N ALA A 190 -1.10 2.02 16.19
CA ALA A 190 -2.15 2.97 15.88
C ALA A 190 -3.51 2.29 15.65
N GLY A 191 -4.59 3.02 15.94
CA GLY A 191 -5.95 2.50 15.82
C GLY A 191 -6.93 3.11 16.82
N VAL A 192 -8.20 2.71 16.69
CA VAL A 192 -9.32 3.18 17.51
C VAL A 192 -9.90 2.00 18.29
N ARG A 193 -10.26 2.25 19.55
CA ARG A 193 -10.87 1.24 20.41
C ARG A 193 -12.18 0.72 19.81
N GLY A 194 -12.49 -0.56 20.05
CA GLY A 194 -13.73 -1.20 19.58
C GLY A 194 -13.82 -1.44 18.07
N LYS A 195 -12.72 -1.27 17.31
CA LYS A 195 -12.68 -1.54 15.86
C LYS A 195 -11.82 -2.75 15.50
N ASN A 196 -10.50 -2.58 15.47
CA ASN A 196 -9.56 -3.54 14.89
C ASN A 196 -8.67 -4.15 16.00
N PRO A 197 -9.04 -5.30 16.58
CA PRO A 197 -8.40 -5.85 17.78
C PRO A 197 -7.05 -6.52 17.51
N MET A 198 -6.67 -6.74 16.25
CA MET A 198 -5.46 -7.49 15.88
C MET A 198 -4.19 -6.88 16.50
N ARG A 199 -4.14 -5.55 16.66
CA ARG A 199 -3.03 -4.85 17.30
C ARG A 199 -2.77 -5.28 18.75
N TYR A 200 -3.77 -5.81 19.44
CA TYR A 200 -3.65 -6.23 20.85
C TYR A 200 -3.09 -7.65 21.02
N LEU A 201 -3.07 -8.47 19.96
CA LEU A 201 -2.72 -9.88 20.03
C LEU A 201 -1.30 -10.12 20.56
N GLY A 202 -0.34 -9.27 20.19
CA GLY A 202 1.03 -9.34 20.72
C GLY A 202 1.08 -9.24 22.24
N GLY A 203 0.21 -8.41 22.83
CA GLY A 203 0.07 -8.31 24.29
C GLY A 203 -0.64 -9.51 24.90
N VAL A 204 -1.74 -9.97 24.30
CA VAL A 204 -2.53 -11.09 24.84
C VAL A 204 -1.76 -12.42 24.80
N LEU A 205 -0.89 -12.62 23.81
CA LEU A 205 -0.02 -13.79 23.69
C LEU A 205 1.25 -13.72 24.55
N GLY A 206 1.44 -12.63 25.31
CA GLY A 206 2.61 -12.43 26.16
C GLY A 206 3.88 -12.08 25.39
N GLY A 207 3.77 -11.54 24.18
CA GLY A 207 4.89 -11.06 23.39
C GLY A 207 5.35 -12.01 22.29
N SER A 208 6.55 -11.76 21.76
CA SER A 208 7.12 -12.44 20.60
C SER A 208 7.75 -13.79 20.87
N TRP A 209 7.77 -14.27 22.12
CA TRP A 209 8.32 -15.59 22.47
C TRP A 209 7.61 -16.74 21.72
N VAL A 210 6.32 -16.59 21.41
CA VAL A 210 5.54 -17.57 20.63
C VAL A 210 6.07 -17.65 19.19
N THR A 211 6.53 -16.53 18.63
CA THR A 211 7.16 -16.49 17.30
C THR A 211 8.48 -17.26 17.31
N ALA A 212 9.32 -17.05 18.33
CA ALA A 212 10.57 -17.78 18.51
C ALA A 212 10.32 -19.29 18.67
N LEU A 213 9.40 -19.66 19.55
CA LEU A 213 8.96 -21.05 19.74
C LEU A 213 8.50 -21.69 18.43
N SER A 214 7.69 -21.00 17.65
CA SER A 214 7.19 -21.51 16.36
C SER A 214 8.32 -21.73 15.36
N GLY A 215 9.30 -20.83 15.32
CA GLY A 215 10.50 -20.98 14.50
C GLY A 215 11.38 -22.15 14.92
N ASP A 216 11.55 -22.37 16.23
CA ASP A 216 12.35 -23.46 16.77
C ASP A 216 11.68 -24.83 16.52
N LEU A 217 10.37 -24.93 16.74
CA LEU A 217 9.56 -26.12 16.38
C LEU A 217 9.59 -26.40 14.87
N GLY A 218 9.75 -25.37 14.06
CA GLY A 218 9.89 -25.47 12.62
C GLY A 218 11.31 -25.74 12.13
N ALA A 219 12.26 -26.01 13.03
CA ALA A 219 13.69 -26.22 12.74
C ALA A 219 14.34 -25.03 11.99
N GLY A 220 14.10 -23.81 12.48
CA GLY A 220 14.63 -22.57 11.91
C GLY A 220 13.77 -21.95 10.80
N LYS A 221 12.60 -22.53 10.53
CA LYS A 221 11.60 -22.01 9.58
C LYS A 221 10.28 -21.76 10.27
N PHE A 222 9.64 -20.65 9.99
CA PHE A 222 8.29 -20.36 10.41
C PHE A 222 7.30 -20.73 9.31
N ASP A 223 6.20 -21.40 9.67
CA ASP A 223 5.18 -21.85 8.72
C ASP A 223 4.16 -20.73 8.44
N GLY A 224 4.13 -20.21 7.22
CA GLY A 224 3.18 -19.17 6.81
C GLY A 224 1.72 -19.60 6.94
N ALA A 225 1.42 -20.91 6.99
CA ALA A 225 0.07 -21.40 7.28
C ALA A 225 -0.49 -20.86 8.61
N SER A 226 0.37 -20.55 9.60
CA SER A 226 -0.04 -19.91 10.85
C SER A 226 -0.42 -18.43 10.67
N LEU A 227 0.21 -17.71 9.73
CA LEU A 227 -0.22 -16.34 9.37
C LEU A 227 -1.57 -16.37 8.67
N ILE A 228 -1.77 -17.29 7.73
CA ILE A 228 -3.05 -17.49 7.04
C ILE A 228 -4.15 -17.80 8.05
N ALA A 229 -3.89 -18.68 9.01
CA ALA A 229 -4.83 -18.98 10.08
C ALA A 229 -5.19 -17.73 10.90
N ASN A 230 -4.24 -16.83 11.18
CA ASN A 230 -4.52 -15.56 11.86
C ASN A 230 -5.47 -14.66 11.04
N PHE A 231 -5.25 -14.54 9.72
CA PHE A 231 -6.17 -13.83 8.83
C PHE A 231 -7.57 -14.46 8.80
N GLU A 232 -7.63 -15.79 8.71
CA GLU A 232 -8.89 -16.54 8.69
C GLU A 232 -9.68 -16.36 10.00
N LEU A 233 -8.99 -16.30 11.14
CA LEU A 233 -9.61 -16.06 12.45
C LEU A 233 -10.11 -14.62 12.62
N ALA A 234 -9.62 -13.65 11.85
CA ALA A 234 -10.14 -12.28 11.89
C ALA A 234 -11.60 -12.19 11.42
N ASN A 235 -12.09 -13.16 10.62
CA ASN A 235 -13.48 -13.23 10.21
C ASN A 235 -14.01 -14.69 10.28
N PRO A 236 -14.38 -15.17 11.48
CA PRO A 236 -14.78 -16.56 11.68
C PRO A 236 -16.06 -16.92 10.91
N ALA A 237 -17.01 -15.99 10.77
CA ALA A 237 -18.23 -16.21 9.99
C ALA A 237 -17.92 -16.49 8.52
N ASN A 238 -17.04 -15.70 7.92
CA ASN A 238 -16.62 -15.91 6.53
C ASN A 238 -15.83 -17.21 6.36
N THR A 239 -14.85 -17.45 7.22
CA THR A 239 -13.93 -18.59 7.15
C THR A 239 -14.62 -19.92 7.35
N PHE A 240 -15.43 -20.05 8.42
CA PHE A 240 -16.02 -21.32 8.80
C PHE A 240 -17.36 -21.61 8.13
N TRP A 241 -18.04 -20.58 7.60
CA TRP A 241 -19.36 -20.74 7.01
C TRP A 241 -19.55 -20.03 5.67
N ASN A 242 -19.60 -18.69 5.64
CA ASN A 242 -20.15 -17.95 4.49
C ASN A 242 -19.45 -18.27 3.17
N LYS A 243 -18.12 -18.39 3.16
CA LYS A 243 -17.36 -18.72 1.95
C LYS A 243 -17.77 -20.08 1.40
N GLN A 244 -17.86 -21.09 2.25
CA GLN A 244 -18.21 -22.46 1.86
C GLN A 244 -19.69 -22.55 1.46
N TYR A 245 -20.56 -21.93 2.25
CA TYR A 245 -21.99 -21.88 1.97
C TYR A 245 -22.29 -21.13 0.66
N ASN A 246 -21.57 -20.05 0.34
CA ASN A 246 -21.76 -19.33 -0.91
C ASN A 246 -21.46 -20.21 -2.14
N VAL A 247 -20.39 -21.01 -2.08
CA VAL A 247 -20.08 -21.99 -3.14
C VAL A 247 -21.15 -23.07 -3.18
N TYR A 248 -21.55 -23.63 -2.03
CA TYR A 248 -22.60 -24.64 -1.97
C TYR A 248 -23.93 -24.12 -2.55
N ALA A 249 -24.36 -22.93 -2.14
CA ALA A 249 -25.62 -22.32 -2.56
C ALA A 249 -25.64 -21.93 -4.04
N ASN A 250 -24.49 -21.54 -4.59
CA ASN A 250 -24.34 -21.06 -5.98
C ASN A 250 -23.38 -21.94 -6.79
N VAL A 251 -23.37 -23.25 -6.54
CA VAL A 251 -22.34 -24.18 -7.05
C VAL A 251 -22.24 -24.20 -8.58
N ASP A 252 -23.35 -23.89 -9.24
CA ASP A 252 -23.47 -23.85 -10.70
C ASP A 252 -22.70 -22.67 -11.33
N ALA A 253 -22.33 -21.63 -10.57
CA ALA A 253 -21.66 -20.42 -11.07
C ALA A 253 -20.43 -19.97 -10.26
N GLU A 254 -20.34 -20.35 -8.98
CA GLU A 254 -19.35 -19.78 -8.05
C GLU A 254 -18.04 -20.58 -7.97
N THR A 255 -18.03 -21.82 -8.48
CA THR A 255 -16.91 -22.76 -8.33
C THR A 255 -15.61 -22.22 -8.92
N ASP A 256 -15.61 -21.70 -10.15
CA ASP A 256 -14.38 -21.21 -10.80
C ASP A 256 -13.75 -20.04 -10.05
N ARG A 257 -14.59 -19.10 -9.58
CA ARG A 257 -14.15 -17.94 -8.78
C ARG A 257 -13.52 -18.40 -7.47
N PHE A 258 -14.15 -19.37 -6.80
CA PHE A 258 -13.64 -19.97 -5.57
C PHE A 258 -12.30 -20.68 -5.78
N LEU A 259 -12.18 -21.53 -6.79
CA LEU A 259 -10.95 -22.26 -7.08
C LEU A 259 -9.81 -21.32 -7.48
N SER A 260 -10.10 -20.28 -8.27
CA SER A 260 -9.13 -19.24 -8.64
C SER A 260 -8.55 -18.57 -7.39
N PHE A 261 -9.41 -18.14 -6.45
CA PHE A 261 -8.96 -17.55 -5.19
C PHE A 261 -8.19 -18.55 -4.31
N GLU A 262 -8.70 -19.78 -4.17
CA GLU A 262 -8.07 -20.81 -3.33
C GLU A 262 -6.73 -21.31 -3.88
N THR A 263 -6.48 -21.16 -5.19
CA THR A 263 -5.17 -21.45 -5.79
C THR A 263 -4.07 -20.61 -5.15
N TRP A 264 -4.38 -19.33 -4.87
CA TRP A 264 -3.48 -18.43 -4.15
C TRP A 264 -3.59 -18.62 -2.63
N TRP A 265 -4.80 -18.51 -2.07
CA TRP A 265 -5.05 -18.53 -0.62
C TRP A 265 -4.63 -19.85 0.05
N GLY A 266 -4.69 -20.96 -0.69
CA GLY A 266 -4.31 -22.29 -0.21
C GLY A 266 -2.84 -22.63 -0.36
N SER A 267 -1.97 -21.70 -0.76
CA SER A 267 -0.55 -21.96 -1.04
C SER A 267 0.37 -21.27 -0.02
N PRO A 268 0.50 -21.81 1.21
CA PRO A 268 1.34 -21.21 2.25
C PRO A 268 2.83 -21.30 1.90
N VAL A 269 3.58 -20.23 2.20
CA VAL A 269 5.05 -20.19 2.10
C VAL A 269 5.72 -20.27 3.47
N LEU A 270 7.03 -20.50 3.49
CA LEU A 270 7.81 -20.50 4.72
C LEU A 270 8.57 -19.19 4.87
N LEU A 271 8.82 -18.78 6.11
CA LEU A 271 9.68 -17.66 6.47
C LEU A 271 10.91 -18.16 7.24
N ASN A 272 12.04 -17.47 7.15
CA ASN A 272 13.14 -17.75 8.08
C ASN A 272 12.69 -17.37 9.49
N ALA A 273 13.01 -18.18 10.50
CA ALA A 273 12.63 -17.90 11.88
C ALA A 273 13.16 -16.54 12.36
N GLY A 274 14.37 -16.16 11.94
CA GLY A 274 14.96 -14.86 12.24
C GLY A 274 14.24 -13.69 11.57
N GLU A 275 13.76 -13.84 10.33
CA GLU A 275 12.99 -12.82 9.62
C GLU A 275 11.69 -12.50 10.35
N ILE A 276 10.86 -13.51 10.63
CA ILE A 276 9.57 -13.28 11.28
C ILE A 276 9.74 -12.79 12.72
N GLN A 277 10.78 -13.26 13.42
CA GLN A 277 11.09 -12.77 14.76
C GLN A 277 11.46 -11.28 14.71
N TRP A 278 12.31 -10.88 13.76
CA TRP A 278 12.66 -9.49 13.54
C TRP A 278 11.43 -8.63 13.21
N ILE A 279 10.55 -9.12 12.34
CA ILE A 279 9.30 -8.44 11.98
C ILE A 279 8.43 -8.21 13.22
N VAL A 280 8.19 -9.25 14.02
CA VAL A 280 7.32 -9.14 15.20
C VAL A 280 7.94 -8.22 16.27
N ASP A 281 9.24 -8.37 16.53
CA ASP A 281 9.95 -7.58 17.55
C ASP A 281 10.03 -6.10 17.20
N ASN A 282 10.35 -5.79 15.95
CA ASN A 282 10.62 -4.41 15.54
C ASN A 282 9.37 -3.70 15.04
N LEU A 283 8.45 -4.40 14.38
CA LEU A 283 7.30 -3.76 13.74
C LEU A 283 6.05 -3.91 14.60
N PHE A 284 5.51 -5.13 14.72
CA PHE A 284 4.21 -5.36 15.36
C PHE A 284 4.18 -5.03 16.86
N ILE A 285 5.18 -5.49 17.61
CA ILE A 285 5.25 -5.25 19.05
C ILE A 285 6.04 -3.99 19.36
N GLY A 286 7.17 -3.76 18.68
CA GLY A 286 8.07 -2.66 18.99
C GLY A 286 7.72 -1.31 18.36
N ASN A 287 6.94 -1.27 17.28
CA ASN A 287 6.61 -0.06 16.51
C ASN A 287 7.83 0.84 16.20
N LYS A 288 8.95 0.21 15.83
CA LYS A 288 10.28 0.83 15.72
C LYS A 288 10.53 1.53 14.39
N LEU A 289 9.76 1.21 13.34
CA LEU A 289 9.98 1.74 12.00
C LEU A 289 9.56 3.21 11.89
N SER A 290 8.33 3.55 12.32
CA SER A 290 7.85 4.95 12.29
C SER A 290 8.58 5.87 13.27
N THR A 291 9.33 5.30 14.21
CA THR A 291 10.04 6.01 15.28
C THR A 291 11.57 6.05 15.08
N GLY A 292 12.06 5.56 13.94
CA GLY A 292 13.49 5.60 13.57
C GLY A 292 14.40 4.74 14.45
N GLN A 293 13.86 3.73 15.13
CA GLN A 293 14.63 2.86 16.03
C GLN A 293 15.20 1.62 15.33
N VAL A 294 14.84 1.39 14.05
CA VAL A 294 15.40 0.32 13.23
C VAL A 294 16.79 0.71 12.73
N ARG A 295 17.75 -0.21 12.85
CA ARG A 295 19.10 -0.07 12.33
C ARG A 295 19.50 -1.27 11.49
N THR A 296 20.27 -1.01 10.44
CA THR A 296 20.97 -2.04 9.67
C THR A 296 22.16 -2.59 10.47
N SER A 297 22.72 -3.71 10.01
CA SER A 297 23.86 -4.41 10.60
C SER A 297 25.15 -3.56 10.67
N ASP A 298 25.30 -2.58 9.77
CA ASP A 298 26.38 -1.58 9.76
C ASP A 298 26.05 -0.32 10.57
N GLY A 299 24.91 -0.29 11.28
CA GLY A 299 24.52 0.76 12.21
C GLY A 299 23.74 1.93 11.60
N VAL A 300 23.48 1.91 10.29
CA VAL A 300 22.69 2.94 9.60
C VAL A 300 21.25 2.93 10.13
N ARG A 301 20.77 4.10 10.54
CA ARG A 301 19.37 4.30 10.96
C ARG A 301 18.46 4.24 9.74
N VAL A 302 17.43 3.42 9.81
CA VAL A 302 16.35 3.43 8.80
C VAL A 302 15.40 4.56 9.17
N ASP A 303 15.64 5.73 8.57
CA ASP A 303 14.84 6.95 8.75
C ASP A 303 14.01 7.18 7.49
N LEU A 304 12.68 7.02 7.58
CA LEU A 304 11.79 7.17 6.42
C LEU A 304 11.81 8.59 5.83
N ARG A 305 12.26 9.59 6.61
CA ARG A 305 12.46 10.95 6.10
C ARG A 305 13.62 11.05 5.11
N ASN A 306 14.46 10.01 4.97
CA ASN A 306 15.50 9.95 3.94
C ASN A 306 14.93 9.74 2.53
N ILE A 307 13.69 9.25 2.41
CA ILE A 307 13.05 9.00 1.11
C ILE A 307 12.88 10.35 0.39
N LYS A 308 13.38 10.44 -0.84
CA LYS A 308 13.33 11.68 -1.65
C LYS A 308 12.18 11.69 -2.65
N SER A 309 11.62 10.52 -2.96
CA SER A 309 10.53 10.36 -3.91
C SER A 309 9.17 10.52 -3.25
N PRO A 310 8.14 10.94 -3.99
CA PRO A 310 6.79 11.01 -3.46
C PRO A 310 6.28 9.66 -2.99
N ILE A 311 5.56 9.68 -1.87
CA ILE A 311 4.95 8.49 -1.27
C ILE A 311 3.44 8.62 -1.41
N LEU A 312 2.82 7.71 -2.17
CA LEU A 312 1.38 7.56 -2.26
C LEU A 312 0.95 6.37 -1.39
N VAL A 313 0.09 6.61 -0.40
CA VAL A 313 -0.47 5.57 0.48
C VAL A 313 -1.92 5.30 0.08
N PHE A 314 -2.23 4.09 -0.36
CA PHE A 314 -3.61 3.67 -0.65
C PHE A 314 -4.15 2.81 0.51
N CYS A 315 -5.19 3.29 1.19
CA CYS A 315 -5.80 2.62 2.34
C CYS A 315 -7.32 2.64 2.27
N SER A 316 -8.00 1.87 3.13
CA SER A 316 -9.46 1.86 3.20
C SER A 316 -10.01 1.85 4.61
N GLN A 317 -11.15 2.51 4.82
CA GLN A 317 -11.96 2.36 6.05
C GLN A 317 -12.51 0.93 6.22
N GLY A 318 -12.66 0.17 5.13
CA GLY A 318 -13.08 -1.24 5.17
C GLY A 318 -11.94 -2.21 5.51
N ASP A 319 -10.69 -1.72 5.57
CA ASP A 319 -9.53 -2.52 5.90
C ASP A 319 -9.42 -2.73 7.42
N ASN A 320 -9.55 -3.98 7.86
CA ASN A 320 -9.41 -4.37 9.26
C ASN A 320 -8.01 -4.92 9.61
N ILE A 321 -7.10 -4.97 8.64
CA ILE A 321 -5.71 -5.42 8.79
C ILE A 321 -4.79 -4.21 8.88
N SER A 322 -4.88 -3.30 7.92
CA SER A 322 -4.11 -2.05 7.83
C SER A 322 -5.05 -0.86 7.67
N PRO A 323 -5.87 -0.56 8.70
CA PRO A 323 -6.78 0.57 8.66
C PRO A 323 -6.03 1.90 8.51
N PRO A 324 -6.70 3.02 8.19
CA PRO A 324 -6.05 4.29 7.89
C PRO A 324 -5.07 4.75 8.98
N GLN A 325 -5.36 4.48 10.27
CA GLN A 325 -4.47 4.80 11.38
C GLN A 325 -3.14 4.06 11.26
N GLN A 326 -3.15 2.77 10.96
CA GLN A 326 -1.89 2.00 10.82
C GLN A 326 -1.13 2.35 9.54
N ALA A 327 -1.84 2.74 8.48
CA ALA A 327 -1.24 3.11 7.21
C ALA A 327 -0.68 4.55 7.19
N LEU A 328 -1.19 5.47 8.03
CA LEU A 328 -0.89 6.90 7.96
C LEU A 328 -0.32 7.53 9.23
N ASP A 329 -0.52 6.96 10.43
CA ASP A 329 -0.04 7.59 11.68
C ASP A 329 1.48 7.75 11.74
N TRP A 330 2.24 7.04 10.91
CA TRP A 330 3.70 7.20 10.83
C TRP A 330 4.07 8.63 10.42
N ILE A 331 3.20 9.32 9.69
CA ILE A 331 3.36 10.74 9.35
C ILE A 331 3.36 11.59 10.64
N LEU A 332 2.53 11.23 11.62
CA LEU A 332 2.46 11.90 12.93
C LEU A 332 3.64 11.56 13.85
N ASP A 333 4.29 10.42 13.62
CA ASP A 333 5.47 9.98 14.39
C ASP A 333 6.76 10.61 13.84
N LEU A 334 6.75 11.04 12.57
CA LEU A 334 7.90 11.63 11.87
C LEU A 334 7.91 13.16 11.80
N TYR A 335 6.73 13.80 11.77
CA TYR A 335 6.58 15.22 11.51
C TYR A 335 5.70 15.91 12.55
N ASP A 336 6.17 17.03 13.11
CA ASP A 336 5.42 17.89 14.02
C ASP A 336 4.42 18.79 13.25
N SER A 337 4.72 19.11 11.99
CA SER A 337 3.89 19.97 11.13
C SER A 337 4.03 19.67 9.63
N VAL A 338 3.06 20.14 8.84
CA VAL A 338 3.18 20.08 7.36
C VAL A 338 4.34 20.94 6.86
N ASP A 339 4.71 22.00 7.59
CA ASP A 339 5.84 22.86 7.21
C ASP A 339 7.17 22.10 7.27
N GLU A 340 7.30 21.09 8.14
CA GLU A 340 8.48 20.20 8.16
C GLU A 340 8.52 19.29 6.93
N ILE A 341 7.38 18.71 6.54
CA ILE A 341 7.27 17.93 5.29
C ILE A 341 7.71 18.79 4.09
N VAL A 342 7.26 20.04 4.04
CA VAL A 342 7.60 21.01 3.00
C VAL A 342 9.08 21.40 3.03
N ALA A 343 9.63 21.65 4.23
CA ALA A 343 11.03 22.05 4.42
C ALA A 343 12.01 20.95 4.03
N GLU A 344 11.65 19.69 4.30
CA GLU A 344 12.41 18.51 3.86
C GLU A 344 12.20 18.18 2.38
N GLY A 345 11.28 18.87 1.71
CA GLY A 345 11.02 18.69 0.29
C GLY A 345 10.30 17.39 -0.05
N GLN A 346 9.59 16.81 0.91
CA GLN A 346 8.85 15.55 0.77
C GLN A 346 7.42 15.79 0.27
N THR A 347 6.91 14.87 -0.55
CA THR A 347 5.52 14.86 -1.03
C THR A 347 4.85 13.57 -0.56
N ILE A 348 3.84 13.70 0.30
CA ILE A 348 3.05 12.56 0.79
C ILE A 348 1.62 12.71 0.28
N VAL A 349 1.13 11.69 -0.41
CA VAL A 349 -0.24 11.60 -0.91
C VAL A 349 -0.89 10.41 -0.23
N TYR A 350 -2.13 10.53 0.23
CA TYR A 350 -2.93 9.37 0.61
C TYR A 350 -4.22 9.32 -0.21
N SER A 351 -4.73 8.12 -0.47
CA SER A 351 -6.05 7.89 -1.02
C SER A 351 -6.82 6.95 -0.11
N LEU A 352 -8.09 7.29 0.15
CA LEU A 352 -8.95 6.58 1.07
C LEU A 352 -10.18 6.02 0.35
N HIS A 353 -10.27 4.69 0.27
CA HIS A 353 -11.49 4.03 -0.17
C HIS A 353 -12.44 3.79 1.02
N GLN A 354 -13.75 3.93 0.82
CA GLN A 354 -14.73 3.94 1.93
C GLN A 354 -15.11 2.56 2.48
N SER A 355 -15.09 1.50 1.66
CA SER A 355 -15.71 0.22 2.07
C SER A 355 -14.95 -1.04 1.66
N ILE A 356 -13.80 -0.91 0.99
CA ILE A 356 -13.13 -2.09 0.43
C ILE A 356 -12.33 -2.77 1.55
N GLY A 357 -12.46 -4.09 1.67
CA GLY A 357 -11.66 -4.86 2.60
C GLY A 357 -10.20 -4.95 2.16
N HIS A 358 -9.31 -5.33 3.09
CA HIS A 358 -7.86 -5.42 2.87
C HIS A 358 -7.46 -6.07 1.53
N LEU A 359 -7.96 -7.28 1.25
CA LEU A 359 -7.67 -8.00 0.02
C LEU A 359 -8.26 -7.31 -1.21
N GLY A 360 -9.39 -6.64 -1.07
CA GLY A 360 -9.99 -5.94 -2.21
C GLY A 360 -9.07 -4.83 -2.75
N ILE A 361 -8.24 -4.22 -1.90
CA ILE A 361 -7.35 -3.12 -2.25
C ILE A 361 -6.36 -3.53 -3.36
N PHE A 362 -5.87 -4.77 -3.38
CA PHE A 362 -4.86 -5.23 -4.35
C PHE A 362 -5.22 -6.53 -5.12
N VAL A 363 -6.25 -7.26 -4.73
CA VAL A 363 -6.73 -8.49 -5.42
C VAL A 363 -7.93 -8.20 -6.34
N SER A 364 -8.72 -7.16 -6.05
CA SER A 364 -9.98 -6.91 -6.77
C SER A 364 -9.74 -6.15 -8.07
N GLY A 365 -9.96 -6.82 -9.19
CA GLY A 365 -9.87 -6.24 -10.53
C GLY A 365 -10.89 -5.14 -10.85
N GLN A 366 -12.09 -5.13 -10.23
CA GLN A 366 -13.11 -4.12 -10.57
C GLN A 366 -13.11 -2.89 -9.69
N ILE A 367 -12.92 -3.05 -8.37
CA ILE A 367 -13.03 -1.91 -7.45
C ILE A 367 -11.73 -1.12 -7.47
N ALA A 368 -10.60 -1.77 -7.21
CA ALA A 368 -9.31 -1.08 -7.13
C ALA A 368 -8.72 -0.68 -8.50
N SER A 369 -9.22 -1.22 -9.62
CA SER A 369 -8.70 -0.84 -10.94
C SER A 369 -9.02 0.61 -11.31
N LYS A 370 -10.06 1.21 -10.72
CA LYS A 370 -10.30 2.64 -10.83
C LYS A 370 -9.12 3.40 -10.24
N GLU A 371 -8.81 3.16 -8.96
CA GLU A 371 -7.75 3.87 -8.24
C GLU A 371 -6.38 3.64 -8.89
N TYR A 372 -6.02 2.39 -9.22
CA TYR A 372 -4.74 2.12 -9.88
C TYR A 372 -4.62 2.78 -11.24
N ARG A 373 -5.70 2.81 -12.02
CA ARG A 373 -5.69 3.49 -13.32
C ARG A 373 -5.38 4.96 -13.14
N GLU A 374 -6.02 5.63 -12.17
CA GLU A 374 -5.79 7.04 -11.94
C GLU A 374 -4.42 7.33 -11.31
N PHE A 375 -3.93 6.46 -10.42
CA PHE A 375 -2.58 6.61 -9.87
C PHE A 375 -1.50 6.50 -10.94
N VAL A 376 -1.64 5.55 -11.87
CA VAL A 376 -0.69 5.38 -12.98
C VAL A 376 -0.87 6.48 -14.02
N SER A 377 -2.10 6.82 -14.42
CA SER A 377 -2.37 7.86 -15.43
C SER A 377 -1.87 9.25 -14.96
N CYS A 378 -2.03 9.54 -13.67
CA CYS A 378 -1.64 10.79 -13.05
C CYS A 378 -0.28 10.72 -12.33
N MET A 379 0.54 9.68 -12.57
CA MET A 379 1.80 9.51 -11.85
C MET A 379 2.77 10.67 -12.06
N GLU A 380 2.83 11.23 -13.28
CA GLU A 380 3.65 12.43 -13.54
C GLU A 380 3.18 13.65 -12.74
N MET A 381 1.87 13.78 -12.51
CA MET A 381 1.30 14.85 -11.70
C MET A 381 1.64 14.66 -10.22
N ILE A 382 1.54 13.43 -9.70
CA ILE A 382 1.96 13.09 -8.34
C ILE A 382 3.46 13.36 -8.17
N GLU A 383 4.27 12.98 -9.16
CA GLU A 383 5.72 13.20 -9.12
C GLU A 383 6.12 14.67 -9.21
N ALA A 384 5.33 15.48 -9.91
CA ALA A 384 5.52 16.93 -10.01
C ALA A 384 4.85 17.72 -8.88
N ALA A 385 4.02 17.08 -8.05
CA ALA A 385 3.32 17.76 -6.98
C ALA A 385 4.33 18.39 -6.01
N PRO A 386 4.16 19.67 -5.65
CA PRO A 386 5.06 20.30 -4.71
C PRO A 386 5.09 19.59 -3.35
N PRO A 387 6.15 19.78 -2.55
CA PRO A 387 6.24 19.22 -1.21
C PRO A 387 5.02 19.58 -0.35
N GLY A 388 4.56 18.61 0.44
CA GLY A 388 3.40 18.74 1.31
C GLY A 388 2.63 17.44 1.52
N LEU A 389 1.50 17.54 2.21
CA LEU A 389 0.57 16.45 2.48
C LEU A 389 -0.72 16.64 1.68
N TYR A 390 -1.14 15.61 0.96
CA TYR A 390 -2.27 15.65 0.04
C TYR A 390 -3.19 14.42 0.18
N GLU A 391 -4.47 14.62 -0.09
CA GLU A 391 -5.43 13.55 -0.36
C GLU A 391 -5.70 13.47 -1.87
N ALA A 392 -5.52 12.28 -2.45
CA ALA A 392 -5.95 11.96 -3.81
C ALA A 392 -7.44 11.65 -3.82
N ILE A 393 -8.23 12.56 -4.40
CA ILE A 393 -9.68 12.45 -4.56
C ILE A 393 -10.00 12.14 -6.02
N ILE A 394 -10.74 11.05 -6.23
CA ILE A 394 -11.13 10.57 -7.57
C ILE A 394 -12.65 10.60 -7.71
N THR A 395 -13.15 11.57 -8.50
CA THR A 395 -14.59 11.77 -8.76
C THR A 395 -14.96 11.34 -10.17
N GLU A 396 -16.20 10.89 -10.39
CA GLU A 396 -16.69 10.58 -11.75
C GLU A 396 -16.71 11.82 -12.64
N ALA A 397 -16.33 11.64 -13.90
CA ALA A 397 -16.38 12.65 -14.95
C ALA A 397 -17.61 12.39 -15.84
N ASP A 398 -18.60 13.27 -15.75
CA ASP A 398 -19.82 13.25 -16.56
C ASP A 398 -19.81 14.31 -17.68
N GLU A 399 -20.90 14.42 -18.45
CA GLU A 399 -21.05 15.43 -19.51
C GLU A 399 -21.05 16.87 -19.00
N THR A 400 -21.29 17.07 -17.69
CA THR A 400 -21.26 18.40 -17.06
C THR A 400 -19.86 18.78 -16.55
N THR A 401 -18.92 17.85 -16.61
CA THR A 401 -17.53 18.05 -16.20
C THR A 401 -16.84 19.00 -17.18
N GLN A 402 -16.30 20.10 -16.65
CA GLN A 402 -15.66 21.12 -17.48
C GLN A 402 -14.37 20.62 -18.11
N ASN A 403 -14.15 20.98 -19.38
CA ASN A 403 -13.00 20.58 -20.20
C ASN A 403 -12.76 19.06 -20.14
N ARG A 404 -13.82 18.30 -20.40
CA ARG A 404 -13.86 16.83 -20.34
C ARG A 404 -12.82 16.16 -21.25
N GLU A 405 -12.44 16.83 -22.34
CA GLU A 405 -11.38 16.43 -23.26
C GLU A 405 -9.98 16.41 -22.64
N LEU A 406 -9.79 17.10 -21.50
CA LEU A 406 -8.54 17.10 -20.72
C LEU A 406 -8.50 15.99 -19.64
N VAL A 407 -9.58 15.23 -19.49
CA VAL A 407 -9.70 14.13 -18.51
C VAL A 407 -9.37 12.81 -19.20
N ASP A 408 -8.52 11.99 -18.59
CA ASP A 408 -8.31 10.62 -19.05
C ASP A 408 -9.41 9.70 -18.54
N GLY A 409 -9.91 8.80 -19.39
CA GLY A 409 -10.92 7.85 -18.94
C GLY A 409 -12.20 8.54 -18.42
N ASN A 410 -12.71 8.09 -17.29
CA ASN A 410 -14.04 8.44 -16.76
C ASN A 410 -14.00 9.14 -15.39
N TYR A 411 -12.82 9.52 -14.92
CA TYR A 411 -12.65 10.05 -13.57
C TYR A 411 -11.73 11.26 -13.57
N VAL A 412 -12.05 12.24 -12.73
CA VAL A 412 -11.19 13.39 -12.48
C VAL A 412 -10.34 13.12 -11.24
N PHE A 413 -9.02 13.13 -11.41
CA PHE A 413 -8.05 13.05 -10.34
C PHE A 413 -7.67 14.43 -9.79
N ARG A 414 -7.74 14.60 -8.47
CA ARG A 414 -7.31 15.82 -7.77
C ARG A 414 -6.46 15.51 -6.55
N LEU A 415 -5.42 16.30 -6.32
CA LEU A 415 -4.63 16.30 -5.09
C LEU A 415 -5.05 17.49 -4.23
N VAL A 416 -5.76 17.23 -3.13
CA VAL A 416 -6.24 18.27 -2.21
C VAL A 416 -5.30 18.34 -1.02
N LYS A 417 -4.80 19.53 -0.67
CA LYS A 417 -3.93 19.73 0.49
C LYS A 417 -4.63 19.33 1.78
N ARG A 418 -3.86 18.72 2.67
CA ARG A 418 -4.27 18.27 3.99
C ARG A 418 -3.28 18.72 5.05
N THR A 419 -3.73 18.65 6.29
CA THR A 419 -2.99 18.96 7.51
C THR A 419 -2.78 17.70 8.32
N LEU A 420 -1.87 17.73 9.28
CA LEU A 420 -1.76 16.66 10.27
C LEU A 420 -3.04 16.52 11.11
N GLY A 421 -3.89 17.55 11.17
CA GLY A 421 -5.22 17.46 11.78
C GLY A 421 -6.14 16.49 11.05
N ASP A 422 -6.07 16.43 9.72
CA ASP A 422 -6.85 15.51 8.91
C ASP A 422 -6.43 14.05 9.13
N ILE A 423 -5.12 13.80 9.31
CA ILE A 423 -4.63 12.46 9.69
C ILE A 423 -5.13 12.08 11.09
N ARG A 424 -5.02 12.98 12.07
CA ARG A 424 -5.52 12.75 13.43
C ARG A 424 -7.04 12.53 13.47
N ALA A 425 -7.80 13.07 12.50
CA ALA A 425 -9.24 12.91 12.42
C ALA A 425 -9.67 11.46 12.11
N PHE A 426 -8.78 10.62 11.56
CA PHE A 426 -9.02 9.19 11.46
C PHE A 426 -9.03 8.48 12.83
N GLY A 427 -8.49 9.14 13.86
CA GLY A 427 -8.40 8.65 15.24
C GLY A 427 -6.98 8.23 15.58
N VAL A 428 -6.55 8.57 16.79
CA VAL A 428 -5.21 8.26 17.31
C VAL A 428 -5.31 7.54 18.65
N ASN A 429 -4.23 6.89 19.06
CA ASN A 429 -4.11 6.37 20.41
C ASN A 429 -4.24 7.48 21.45
N SER A 430 -4.87 7.14 22.58
CA SER A 430 -4.75 7.95 23.78
C SER A 430 -3.35 7.80 24.39
N PRO A 431 -2.83 8.79 25.14
CA PRO A 431 -1.56 8.65 25.85
C PRO A 431 -1.50 7.40 26.74
N ASP A 432 -2.60 7.04 27.40
CA ASP A 432 -2.67 5.83 28.20
C ASP A 432 -2.54 4.56 27.35
N ASP A 433 -3.08 4.55 26.13
CA ASP A 433 -2.93 3.41 25.21
C ASP A 433 -1.49 3.27 24.74
N ASP A 434 -0.81 4.38 24.46
CA ASP A 434 0.62 4.34 24.12
C ASP A 434 1.46 3.79 25.30
N TRP A 435 1.09 4.10 26.56
CA TRP A 435 1.72 3.49 27.74
C TRP A 435 1.47 1.98 27.83
N ARG A 436 0.25 1.53 27.49
CA ARG A 436 -0.08 0.10 27.47
C ARG A 436 0.74 -0.64 26.43
N PHE A 437 0.88 -0.09 25.23
CA PHE A 437 1.72 -0.70 24.19
C PHE A 437 3.21 -0.68 24.55
N ALA A 438 3.71 0.40 25.16
CA ALA A 438 5.07 0.43 25.68
C ALA A 438 5.31 -0.67 26.72
N ALA A 439 4.34 -0.94 27.60
CA ALA A 439 4.43 -2.03 28.57
C ALA A 439 4.51 -3.40 27.88
N VAL A 440 3.68 -3.61 26.85
CA VAL A 440 3.73 -4.84 26.03
C VAL A 440 5.10 -5.05 25.42
N ALA A 441 5.70 -4.00 24.84
CA ALA A 441 7.03 -4.10 24.24
C ALA A 441 8.09 -4.55 25.25
N ARG A 442 8.10 -3.95 26.46
CA ARG A 442 9.03 -4.33 27.54
C ARG A 442 8.80 -5.75 28.06
N ILE A 443 7.55 -6.11 28.33
CA ILE A 443 7.20 -7.46 28.79
C ILE A 443 7.52 -8.51 27.72
N SER A 444 7.32 -8.19 26.44
CA SER A 444 7.71 -9.06 25.32
C SER A 444 9.21 -9.32 25.30
N GLU A 445 10.04 -8.28 25.45
CA GLU A 445 11.51 -8.43 25.54
C GLU A 445 11.91 -9.36 26.71
N MET A 446 11.26 -9.21 27.87
CA MET A 446 11.49 -10.06 29.04
C MET A 446 11.09 -11.51 28.78
N ASN A 447 9.87 -11.76 28.29
CA ASN A 447 9.36 -13.11 28.03
C ASN A 447 10.15 -13.84 26.95
N LEU A 448 10.55 -13.13 25.88
CA LEU A 448 11.43 -13.68 24.86
C LEU A 448 12.78 -14.08 25.45
N SER A 449 13.36 -13.24 26.33
CA SER A 449 14.63 -13.53 26.99
C SER A 449 14.53 -14.74 27.92
N LEU A 450 13.43 -14.87 28.67
CA LEU A 450 13.16 -16.05 29.51
C LEU A 450 13.04 -17.32 28.66
N TYR A 451 12.27 -17.27 27.56
CA TYR A 451 12.14 -18.39 26.63
C TYR A 451 13.49 -18.83 26.07
N ARG A 452 14.27 -17.88 25.54
CA ARG A 452 15.59 -18.15 24.94
C ARG A 452 16.59 -18.71 25.94
N THR A 453 16.53 -18.26 27.19
CA THR A 453 17.45 -18.72 28.23
C THR A 453 17.10 -20.11 28.73
N PHE A 454 15.80 -20.38 28.97
CA PHE A 454 15.38 -21.56 29.74
C PHE A 454 14.74 -22.67 28.91
N ALA A 455 14.10 -22.37 27.78
CA ALA A 455 13.33 -23.33 26.99
C ALA A 455 13.95 -23.61 25.60
N GLU A 456 14.39 -22.58 24.88
CA GLU A 456 14.92 -22.68 23.52
C GLU A 456 16.03 -23.74 23.36
N PRO A 457 17.04 -23.87 24.26
CA PRO A 457 18.10 -24.86 24.09
C PRO A 457 17.58 -26.31 24.09
N TRP A 458 16.59 -26.60 24.94
CA TRP A 458 15.99 -27.93 25.03
C TRP A 458 15.10 -28.24 23.83
N ILE A 459 14.35 -27.24 23.36
CA ILE A 459 13.49 -27.39 22.18
C ILE A 459 14.32 -27.62 20.94
N ARG A 460 15.36 -26.79 20.71
CA ARG A 460 16.28 -26.97 19.57
C ARG A 460 17.03 -28.30 19.60
N ALA A 461 17.36 -28.80 20.79
CA ALA A 461 17.97 -30.12 20.93
C ALA A 461 17.00 -31.27 20.61
N ALA A 462 15.70 -31.10 20.90
CA ALA A 462 14.69 -32.13 20.70
C ALA A 462 14.09 -32.16 19.27
N VAL A 463 13.99 -31.00 18.62
CA VAL A 463 13.33 -30.86 17.31
C VAL A 463 14.31 -31.19 16.17
N THR A 464 13.90 -32.11 15.30
CA THR A 464 14.65 -32.48 14.08
C THR A 464 13.95 -31.95 12.82
N PRO A 465 14.68 -31.75 11.69
CA PRO A 465 14.04 -31.32 10.44
C PRO A 465 12.90 -32.23 9.95
N PRO A 466 12.99 -33.57 10.04
CA PRO A 466 11.86 -34.45 9.69
C PRO A 466 10.64 -34.28 10.60
N MET A 467 10.84 -34.07 11.91
CA MET A 467 9.73 -33.79 12.83
C MET A 467 9.06 -32.45 12.49
N ALA A 468 9.84 -31.41 12.21
CA ALA A 468 9.32 -30.11 11.81
C ALA A 468 8.52 -30.19 10.50
N GLU A 469 8.98 -30.97 9.52
CA GLU A 469 8.23 -31.22 8.28
C GLU A 469 6.93 -31.98 8.54
N ALA A 470 6.97 -33.02 9.37
CA ALA A 470 5.75 -33.72 9.78
C ALA A 470 4.75 -32.75 10.44
N MET A 471 5.18 -31.91 11.38
CA MET A 471 4.31 -30.92 12.03
C MET A 471 3.64 -29.97 11.01
N ARG A 472 4.39 -29.48 10.00
CA ARG A 472 3.84 -28.64 8.93
C ARG A 472 2.77 -29.38 8.11
N GLU A 473 3.01 -30.65 7.81
CA GLU A 473 2.12 -31.47 7.01
C GLU A 473 0.85 -31.92 7.76
N TRP A 474 0.90 -31.92 9.09
CA TRP A 474 -0.23 -32.12 9.99
C TRP A 474 -0.90 -30.80 10.44
N HIS A 475 -0.42 -29.65 9.97
CA HIS A 475 -1.06 -28.37 10.27
C HIS A 475 -2.51 -28.38 9.75
N PRO A 476 -3.52 -27.95 10.55
CA PRO A 476 -4.94 -28.01 10.17
C PRO A 476 -5.24 -27.40 8.79
N HIS A 477 -4.52 -26.32 8.44
CA HIS A 477 -4.61 -25.69 7.13
C HIS A 477 -4.27 -26.66 5.98
N ARG A 478 -3.23 -27.49 6.07
CA ARG A 478 -2.88 -28.46 5.01
C ARG A 478 -3.77 -29.70 5.05
N LEU A 479 -4.17 -30.15 6.24
CA LEU A 479 -5.06 -31.30 6.41
C LEU A 479 -6.39 -31.12 5.68
N ARG A 480 -6.97 -29.91 5.68
CA ARG A 480 -8.25 -29.66 4.97
C ARG A 480 -8.13 -29.85 3.46
N PHE A 481 -6.98 -29.57 2.85
CA PHE A 481 -6.77 -29.81 1.42
C PHE A 481 -6.56 -31.30 1.15
N ARG A 482 -5.76 -31.97 1.99
CA ARG A 482 -5.52 -33.42 1.87
C ARG A 482 -6.81 -34.24 2.04
N ALA A 483 -7.66 -33.86 2.99
CA ALA A 483 -8.92 -34.54 3.27
C ALA A 483 -9.88 -34.54 2.07
N PHE A 484 -9.88 -33.48 1.27
CA PHE A 484 -10.66 -33.36 0.04
C PHE A 484 -9.72 -33.37 -1.17
N SER A 485 -8.96 -34.43 -1.38
CA SER A 485 -8.10 -34.59 -2.56
C SER A 485 -8.11 -36.04 -3.03
N ASP A 486 -7.50 -36.30 -4.18
CA ASP A 486 -7.38 -37.66 -4.73
C ASP A 486 -6.46 -38.55 -3.88
N ARG A 487 -5.71 -37.97 -2.93
CA ARG A 487 -4.97 -38.74 -1.91
C ARG A 487 -5.89 -39.37 -0.87
N ASN A 488 -7.14 -38.93 -0.75
CA ASN A 488 -8.14 -39.56 0.09
C ASN A 488 -8.99 -40.53 -0.77
N PRO A 489 -8.89 -41.86 -0.56
CA PRO A 489 -9.65 -42.84 -1.33
C PRO A 489 -11.17 -42.66 -1.27
N LEU A 490 -11.69 -42.02 -0.21
CA LEU A 490 -13.12 -41.71 -0.08
C LEU A 490 -13.61 -40.69 -1.11
N MET A 491 -12.71 -39.93 -1.74
CA MET A 491 -13.05 -38.95 -2.79
C MET A 491 -13.14 -39.57 -4.19
N ALA A 492 -12.64 -40.79 -4.40
CA ALA A 492 -12.64 -41.46 -5.70
C ALA A 492 -14.02 -41.51 -6.41
N PRO A 493 -15.15 -41.79 -5.74
CA PRO A 493 -16.45 -41.82 -6.42
C PRO A 493 -17.03 -40.42 -6.72
N VAL A 494 -16.53 -39.36 -6.08
CA VAL A 494 -17.16 -38.03 -6.07
C VAL A 494 -17.25 -37.45 -7.47
N LYS A 495 -16.19 -37.53 -8.27
CA LYS A 495 -16.17 -36.99 -9.64
C LYS A 495 -17.24 -37.62 -10.54
N ALA A 496 -17.39 -38.95 -10.48
CA ALA A 496 -18.40 -39.66 -11.26
C ALA A 496 -19.83 -39.33 -10.78
N MET A 497 -20.03 -39.23 -9.46
CA MET A 497 -21.31 -38.84 -8.88
C MET A 497 -21.69 -37.38 -9.20
N ALA A 498 -20.71 -36.47 -9.17
CA ALA A 498 -20.89 -35.07 -9.50
C ALA A 498 -21.20 -34.87 -10.99
N ALA A 499 -20.55 -35.62 -11.89
CA ALA A 499 -20.90 -35.65 -13.31
C ALA A 499 -22.37 -36.06 -13.53
N GLN A 500 -22.83 -37.14 -12.88
CA GLN A 500 -24.23 -37.56 -12.94
C GLN A 500 -25.19 -36.50 -12.35
N ALA A 501 -24.80 -35.85 -11.25
CA ALA A 501 -25.58 -34.77 -10.65
C ALA A 501 -25.70 -33.56 -11.59
N ARG A 502 -24.64 -33.25 -12.34
CA ARG A 502 -24.61 -32.17 -13.34
C ARG A 502 -25.47 -32.48 -14.56
N GLU A 503 -25.42 -33.72 -15.07
CA GLU A 503 -26.27 -34.19 -16.18
C GLU A 503 -27.76 -34.18 -15.83
N ARG A 504 -28.09 -34.51 -14.58
CA ARG A 504 -29.48 -34.60 -14.08
C ARG A 504 -29.88 -33.40 -13.23
N ARG A 505 -29.15 -32.29 -13.33
CA ARG A 505 -29.31 -31.11 -12.49
C ARG A 505 -30.76 -30.62 -12.53
N THR A 506 -31.42 -30.59 -11.38
CA THR A 506 -32.79 -30.10 -11.21
C THR A 506 -32.82 -29.07 -10.09
N PRO A 507 -32.59 -27.78 -10.41
CA PRO A 507 -32.59 -26.72 -9.41
C PRO A 507 -33.94 -26.60 -8.70
N VAL A 508 -33.91 -26.46 -7.38
CA VAL A 508 -35.12 -26.20 -6.60
C VAL A 508 -35.70 -24.83 -6.97
N ARG A 509 -37.03 -24.73 -7.06
CA ARG A 509 -37.72 -23.48 -7.35
C ARG A 509 -37.47 -22.42 -6.27
N PRO A 510 -37.35 -21.13 -6.64
CA PRO A 510 -37.05 -20.05 -5.71
C PRO A 510 -38.07 -19.85 -4.57
N ASP A 511 -39.33 -20.25 -4.79
CA ASP A 511 -40.44 -20.12 -3.83
C ASP A 511 -40.58 -21.35 -2.90
N ASN A 512 -39.66 -22.32 -2.96
CA ASN A 512 -39.69 -23.49 -2.09
C ASN A 512 -39.43 -23.11 -0.62
N PRO A 513 -40.34 -23.43 0.33
CA PRO A 513 -40.20 -23.05 1.73
C PRO A 513 -38.99 -23.67 2.44
N LEU A 514 -38.50 -24.84 2.00
CA LEU A 514 -37.31 -25.46 2.59
C LEU A 514 -36.02 -24.75 2.18
N LEU A 515 -35.97 -24.20 0.97
CA LEU A 515 -34.86 -23.34 0.54
C LEU A 515 -34.83 -22.04 1.37
N ALA A 516 -35.99 -21.46 1.67
CA ALA A 516 -36.08 -20.30 2.56
C ALA A 516 -35.62 -20.64 3.99
N LEU A 517 -35.98 -21.82 4.50
CA LEU A 517 -35.52 -22.32 5.80
C LEU A 517 -34.01 -22.56 5.84
N GLU A 518 -33.42 -23.12 4.77
CA GLU A 518 -31.96 -23.27 4.63
C GLU A 518 -31.24 -21.93 4.71
N LYS A 519 -31.72 -20.93 3.94
CA LYS A 519 -31.15 -19.57 3.96
C LYS A 519 -31.24 -18.96 5.35
N THR A 520 -32.38 -19.08 6.01
CA THR A 520 -32.57 -18.61 7.40
C THR A 520 -31.62 -19.30 8.36
N GLY A 521 -31.42 -20.62 8.22
CA GLY A 521 -30.46 -21.38 9.02
C GLY A 521 -29.01 -20.93 8.79
N SER A 522 -28.65 -20.67 7.53
CA SER A 522 -27.34 -20.11 7.18
C SER A 522 -27.14 -18.71 7.78
N ASP A 523 -28.15 -17.85 7.72
CA ASP A 523 -28.10 -16.51 8.31
C ASP A 523 -27.96 -16.55 9.84
N LEU A 524 -28.60 -17.53 10.50
CA LEU A 524 -28.44 -17.77 11.93
C LEU A 524 -27.01 -18.22 12.29
N ILE A 525 -26.44 -19.17 11.53
CA ILE A 525 -25.05 -19.61 11.74
C ILE A 525 -24.07 -18.46 11.51
N THR A 526 -24.28 -17.70 10.44
CA THR A 526 -23.50 -16.51 10.11
C THR A 526 -23.54 -15.49 11.25
N THR A 527 -24.73 -15.22 11.79
CA THR A 527 -24.92 -14.29 12.90
C THR A 527 -24.27 -14.82 14.18
N ALA A 528 -24.42 -16.10 14.51
CA ALA A 528 -23.81 -16.70 15.69
C ALA A 528 -22.27 -16.64 15.64
N LEU A 529 -21.65 -16.98 14.50
CA LEU A 529 -20.21 -16.90 14.32
C LEU A 529 -19.70 -15.45 14.33
N ARG A 530 -20.45 -14.52 13.75
CA ARG A 530 -20.13 -13.09 13.79
C ARG A 530 -20.15 -12.57 15.23
N THR A 531 -21.22 -12.86 15.99
CA THR A 531 -21.33 -12.47 17.40
C THR A 531 -20.24 -13.12 18.26
N MET A 532 -19.89 -14.38 18.01
CA MET A 532 -18.74 -15.01 18.67
C MET A 532 -17.44 -14.24 18.41
N GLY A 533 -17.20 -13.82 17.17
CA GLY A 533 -16.07 -12.97 16.79
C GLY A 533 -16.08 -11.63 17.54
N GLU A 534 -17.21 -10.92 17.51
CA GLU A 534 -17.39 -9.63 18.19
C GLU A 534 -17.13 -9.74 19.71
N VAL A 535 -17.63 -10.80 20.37
CA VAL A 535 -17.39 -11.05 21.80
C VAL A 535 -15.92 -11.35 22.08
N ARG A 536 -15.28 -12.20 21.27
CA ARG A 536 -13.85 -12.50 21.40
C ARG A 536 -13.02 -11.22 21.25
N ASP A 537 -13.36 -10.38 20.29
CA ASP A 537 -12.64 -9.15 19.99
C ASP A 537 -12.76 -8.14 21.13
N ALA A 538 -13.97 -7.98 21.69
CA ALA A 538 -14.20 -7.16 22.88
C ALA A 538 -13.44 -7.68 24.11
N LEU A 539 -13.41 -8.99 24.33
CA LEU A 539 -12.65 -9.61 25.42
C LEU A 539 -11.14 -9.45 25.23
N THR A 540 -10.64 -9.55 23.99
CA THR A 540 -9.23 -9.35 23.65
C THR A 540 -8.80 -7.93 23.99
N GLU A 541 -9.58 -6.94 23.56
CA GLU A 541 -9.33 -5.52 23.88
C GLU A 541 -9.44 -5.26 25.39
N ALA A 542 -10.48 -5.75 26.06
CA ALA A 542 -10.66 -5.56 27.50
C ALA A 542 -9.51 -6.18 28.31
N ASN A 543 -9.08 -7.40 27.96
CA ASN A 543 -7.94 -8.06 28.60
C ASN A 543 -6.67 -7.24 28.41
N PHE A 544 -6.40 -6.78 27.18
CA PHE A 544 -5.26 -5.93 26.90
C PHE A 544 -5.28 -4.64 27.73
N LEU A 545 -6.40 -3.90 27.71
CA LEU A 545 -6.53 -2.62 28.39
C LEU A 545 -6.38 -2.75 29.91
N ASN A 546 -6.94 -3.81 30.50
CA ASN A 546 -6.89 -4.06 31.95
C ASN A 546 -5.52 -4.57 32.41
N VAL A 547 -4.93 -5.52 31.69
CA VAL A 547 -3.63 -6.10 32.07
C VAL A 547 -2.54 -5.04 31.94
N TYR A 548 -2.42 -4.41 30.77
CA TYR A 548 -1.35 -3.46 30.52
C TYR A 548 -1.67 -2.06 31.06
N GLY A 549 -2.92 -1.77 31.41
CA GLY A 549 -3.28 -0.55 32.17
C GLY A 549 -3.03 -0.66 33.68
N SER A 550 -2.72 -1.86 34.19
CA SER A 550 -2.47 -2.07 35.62
C SER A 550 -1.20 -1.35 36.08
N PRO A 551 -1.25 -0.56 37.18
CA PRO A 551 -0.07 0.09 37.75
C PRO A 551 1.05 -0.90 38.11
N VAL A 552 0.70 -2.13 38.49
CA VAL A 552 1.68 -3.19 38.80
C VAL A 552 2.41 -3.64 37.54
N VAL A 553 1.68 -3.89 36.44
CA VAL A 553 2.29 -4.29 35.17
C VAL A 553 3.16 -3.17 34.61
N GLN A 554 2.68 -1.93 34.68
CA GLN A 554 3.45 -0.73 34.30
C GLN A 554 4.73 -0.58 35.15
N ALA A 555 4.67 -0.86 36.46
CA ALA A 555 5.85 -0.86 37.34
C ALA A 555 6.84 -1.98 36.97
N VAL A 556 6.35 -3.21 36.74
CA VAL A 556 7.18 -4.36 36.32
C VAL A 556 7.85 -4.09 34.98
N ALA A 557 7.15 -3.44 34.05
CA ALA A 557 7.70 -3.00 32.76
C ALA A 557 8.71 -1.83 32.88
N GLY A 558 8.89 -1.26 34.08
CA GLY A 558 9.82 -0.16 34.35
C GLY A 558 9.32 1.22 33.90
N LEU A 559 8.02 1.37 33.65
CA LEU A 559 7.45 2.57 33.00
C LEU A 559 6.98 3.65 34.00
N ASN A 560 6.64 3.28 35.24
CA ASN A 560 6.25 4.26 36.28
C ASN A 560 7.38 5.19 36.76
N ALA A 561 8.61 5.00 36.28
CA ALA A 561 9.79 5.78 36.66
C ALA A 561 10.15 6.90 35.64
N GLU A 562 9.50 6.95 34.47
CA GLU A 562 9.82 7.92 33.42
C GLU A 562 8.71 9.00 33.30
N PRO A 563 9.04 10.31 33.41
CA PRO A 563 8.06 11.39 33.30
C PRO A 563 7.67 11.75 31.85
N ALA A 564 8.20 11.06 30.83
CA ALA A 564 8.01 11.39 29.41
C ALA A 564 6.92 10.53 28.74
N ALA A 565 6.24 11.07 27.73
CA ALA A 565 5.22 10.35 26.98
C ALA A 565 5.83 9.13 26.23
N PRO A 566 5.13 7.99 26.20
CA PRO A 566 5.62 6.73 25.63
C PRO A 566 5.52 6.73 24.09
N ARG A 567 4.72 7.61 23.50
CA ARG A 567 4.69 7.83 22.05
C ARG A 567 6.00 8.47 21.64
N ARG A 568 6.92 7.63 21.16
CA ARG A 568 8.24 8.04 20.72
C ARG A 568 8.10 8.74 19.38
N HIS A 569 8.36 10.03 19.35
CA HIS A 569 8.63 10.74 18.11
C HIS A 569 10.02 10.35 17.61
N ILE A 570 10.23 10.33 16.30
CA ILE A 570 11.60 10.18 15.78
C ILE A 570 12.49 11.31 16.31
N GLU A 571 13.74 10.98 16.65
CA GLU A 571 14.69 11.96 17.15
C GLU A 571 14.95 13.07 16.12
N ARG A 572 15.03 14.31 16.62
CA ARG A 572 15.43 15.47 15.81
C ARG A 572 16.87 15.33 15.37
N ASP A 573 17.12 15.72 14.14
CA ASP A 573 18.41 15.56 13.48
C ASP A 573 18.94 16.94 13.08
N VAL A 574 19.96 17.41 13.79
CA VAL A 574 20.49 18.77 13.64
C VAL A 574 21.06 18.98 12.24
N GLU A 575 21.65 17.95 11.62
CA GLU A 575 22.20 18.06 10.26
C GLU A 575 21.08 18.24 9.24
N ARG A 576 19.96 17.54 9.41
CA ARG A 576 18.76 17.68 8.58
C ARG A 576 18.12 19.06 8.74
N GLU A 577 17.96 19.53 9.97
CA GLU A 577 17.43 20.87 10.24
C GLU A 577 18.32 21.96 9.62
N ARG A 578 19.65 21.79 9.68
CA ARG A 578 20.61 22.67 8.99
C ARG A 578 20.47 22.61 7.47
N ALA A 579 20.39 21.43 6.88
CA ALA A 579 20.23 21.28 5.43
C ALA A 579 18.92 21.93 4.92
N ALA A 580 17.82 21.79 5.67
CA ALA A 580 16.56 22.46 5.37
C ALA A 580 16.68 23.99 5.50
N ALA A 581 17.38 24.48 6.53
CA ALA A 581 17.64 25.90 6.72
C ALA A 581 18.56 26.48 5.62
N GLU A 582 19.59 25.75 5.19
CA GLU A 582 20.47 26.11 4.08
C GLU A 582 19.70 26.17 2.76
N LEU A 583 18.83 25.18 2.49
CA LEU A 583 17.95 25.20 1.33
C LEU A 583 17.06 26.44 1.35
N ARG A 584 16.42 26.74 2.50
CA ARG A 584 15.62 27.95 2.68
C ARG A 584 16.44 29.23 2.45
N SER A 585 17.66 29.31 2.97
CA SER A 585 18.58 30.44 2.75
C SER A 585 18.99 30.56 1.28
N SER A 586 19.13 29.46 0.54
CA SER A 586 19.44 29.51 -0.89
C SER A 586 18.27 30.11 -1.69
N LEU A 587 17.03 29.83 -1.29
CA LEU A 587 15.82 30.36 -1.92
C LEU A 587 15.67 31.87 -1.72
N GLU A 588 16.13 32.42 -0.60
CA GLU A 588 16.14 33.87 -0.33
C GLU A 588 16.82 34.69 -1.44
N HIS A 589 17.82 34.11 -2.10
CA HIS A 589 18.55 34.77 -3.18
C HIS A 589 17.95 34.52 -4.58
N ARG A 590 16.88 33.73 -4.70
CA ARG A 590 16.31 33.28 -5.98
C ARG A 590 15.00 33.97 -6.37
N PHE A 591 14.47 34.88 -5.56
CA PHE A 591 13.23 35.60 -5.87
C PHE A 591 13.30 36.35 -7.21
N GLU A 592 14.43 37.00 -7.53
CA GLU A 592 14.57 37.79 -8.76
C GLU A 592 15.34 37.06 -9.88
N THR A 593 15.69 35.80 -9.66
CA THR A 593 16.50 34.99 -10.59
C THR A 593 15.61 33.99 -11.33
N GLY A 594 15.74 33.93 -12.65
CA GLY A 594 14.95 33.04 -13.53
C GLY A 594 14.54 33.75 -14.82
N GLY A 595 13.65 33.13 -15.58
CA GLY A 595 13.08 33.67 -16.81
C GLY A 595 11.55 33.63 -16.83
N ALA A 596 11.00 33.67 -18.03
CA ALA A 596 9.55 33.74 -18.24
C ALA A 596 8.80 32.52 -17.70
N ASP A 597 9.42 31.34 -17.74
CA ASP A 597 8.81 30.09 -17.28
C ASP A 597 8.68 30.05 -15.75
N GLU A 598 9.72 30.46 -15.04
CA GLU A 598 9.69 30.65 -13.60
C GLU A 598 8.65 31.69 -13.19
N GLY A 599 8.57 32.80 -13.92
CA GLY A 599 7.57 33.85 -13.70
C GLY A 599 6.13 33.36 -13.90
N ALA A 600 5.87 32.65 -15.00
CA ALA A 600 4.55 32.10 -15.30
C ALA A 600 4.11 31.05 -14.27
N LEU A 601 5.01 30.13 -13.90
CA LEU A 601 4.73 29.14 -12.85
C LEU A 601 4.50 29.79 -11.50
N ARG A 602 5.29 30.79 -11.14
CA ARG A 602 5.10 31.53 -9.89
C ARG A 602 3.74 32.24 -9.84
N ALA A 603 3.34 32.87 -10.94
CA ALA A 603 2.02 33.48 -11.06
C ALA A 603 0.89 32.45 -10.91
N LEU A 604 0.99 31.31 -11.62
CA LEU A 604 0.04 30.20 -11.53
C LEU A 604 -0.10 29.70 -10.09
N ILE A 605 1.02 29.42 -9.43
CA ILE A 605 1.06 28.93 -8.05
C ILE A 605 0.46 29.96 -7.10
N TYR A 606 0.83 31.24 -7.22
CA TYR A 606 0.32 32.31 -6.37
C TYR A 606 -1.20 32.43 -6.46
N VAL A 607 -1.75 32.37 -7.68
CA VAL A 607 -3.20 32.46 -7.90
C VAL A 607 -3.91 31.22 -7.36
N ARG A 608 -3.40 30.01 -7.61
CA ARG A 608 -3.99 28.74 -7.18
C ARG A 608 -3.81 28.40 -5.71
N LYS A 609 -2.92 29.09 -5.00
CA LYS A 609 -2.60 28.79 -3.59
C LYS A 609 -3.84 28.64 -2.68
N PRO A 610 -4.88 29.50 -2.75
CA PRO A 610 -6.06 29.41 -1.87
C PRO A 610 -6.94 28.19 -2.10
N ASP A 611 -7.07 27.74 -3.34
CA ASP A 611 -7.85 26.55 -3.69
C ASP A 611 -7.26 25.29 -3.03
N GLY A 612 -5.94 25.28 -2.86
CA GLY A 612 -5.24 24.21 -2.15
C GLY A 612 -5.36 22.86 -2.85
N SER A 613 -5.73 22.84 -4.13
CA SER A 613 -5.83 21.62 -4.93
C SER A 613 -4.98 21.69 -6.20
N LEU A 614 -4.51 20.53 -6.64
CA LEU A 614 -3.96 20.34 -7.98
C LEU A 614 -4.94 19.46 -8.75
N ASP A 615 -5.26 19.87 -9.97
CA ASP A 615 -6.25 19.20 -10.82
C ASP A 615 -5.56 18.66 -12.08
N GLU A 616 -5.89 17.42 -12.46
CA GLU A 616 -5.30 16.75 -13.61
C GLU A 616 -5.47 17.53 -14.92
N ARG A 617 -6.58 18.27 -15.10
CA ARG A 617 -6.88 18.99 -16.34
C ARG A 617 -5.91 20.16 -16.51
N GLY A 618 -5.66 20.88 -15.41
CA GLY A 618 -4.65 21.94 -15.37
C GLY A 618 -3.24 21.40 -15.64
N PHE A 619 -2.91 20.22 -15.07
CA PHE A 619 -1.62 19.58 -15.32
C PHE A 619 -1.47 19.09 -16.77
N ARG A 620 -2.52 18.52 -17.36
CA ARG A 620 -2.52 18.09 -18.76
C ARG A 620 -2.35 19.28 -19.71
N LEU A 621 -3.03 20.39 -19.44
CA LEU A 621 -2.86 21.61 -20.22
C LEU A 621 -1.43 22.17 -20.09
N LEU A 622 -0.82 22.12 -18.90
CA LEU A 622 0.61 22.46 -18.71
C LEU A 622 1.52 21.57 -19.58
N LYS A 623 1.24 20.27 -19.67
CA LYS A 623 1.99 19.37 -20.56
C LYS A 623 1.82 19.72 -22.03
N ILE A 624 0.60 19.98 -22.49
CA ILE A 624 0.33 20.39 -23.89
C ILE A 624 1.10 21.68 -24.22
N ILE A 625 1.11 22.65 -23.32
CA ILE A 625 1.87 23.91 -23.49
C ILE A 625 3.38 23.64 -23.53
N ARG A 626 3.90 22.78 -22.65
CA ARG A 626 5.33 22.39 -22.67
C ARG A 626 5.71 21.71 -23.98
N ASP A 627 4.85 20.82 -24.48
CA ASP A 627 5.12 19.95 -25.61
C ASP A 627 4.96 20.67 -26.96
N SER A 628 4.15 21.73 -27.03
CA SER A 628 3.98 22.58 -28.22
C SER A 628 5.14 23.56 -28.45
N ARG A 629 6.09 23.69 -27.51
CA ARG A 629 7.26 24.56 -27.68
C ARG A 629 8.28 23.98 -28.66
N ARG A 630 8.99 24.87 -29.37
CA ARG A 630 10.10 24.49 -30.26
C ARG A 630 11.13 23.66 -29.50
N VAL A 631 11.63 22.57 -30.12
CA VAL A 631 12.54 21.58 -29.50
C VAL A 631 13.72 22.23 -28.76
N ASN A 632 14.32 23.28 -29.33
CA ASN A 632 15.49 23.96 -28.76
C ASN A 632 15.19 24.81 -27.50
N ARG A 633 13.92 24.96 -27.10
CA ARG A 633 13.46 25.70 -25.90
C ARG A 633 12.64 24.81 -24.95
N ARG A 634 12.63 23.48 -25.15
CA ARG A 634 11.82 22.55 -24.35
C ARG A 634 12.58 22.19 -23.06
N VAL A 635 11.95 22.48 -21.93
CA VAL A 635 12.45 22.11 -20.59
C VAL A 635 12.18 20.62 -20.38
N THR A 636 13.17 19.86 -19.90
CA THR A 636 12.97 18.43 -19.55
C THR A 636 11.97 18.29 -18.41
N LEU A 637 11.31 17.14 -18.28
CA LEU A 637 10.38 16.90 -17.17
C LEU A 637 11.06 17.07 -15.80
N ALA A 638 12.31 16.61 -15.66
CA ALA A 638 13.09 16.78 -14.42
C ALA A 638 13.37 18.25 -14.08
N GLN A 639 13.75 19.06 -15.08
CA GLN A 639 13.94 20.50 -14.91
C GLN A 639 12.62 21.21 -14.59
N PHE A 640 11.52 20.83 -15.23
CA PHE A 640 10.19 21.36 -14.97
C PHE A 640 9.74 21.08 -13.53
N LYS A 641 9.91 19.84 -13.05
CA LYS A 641 9.63 19.44 -11.66
C LYS A 641 10.43 20.26 -10.65
N THR A 642 11.74 20.41 -10.90
CA THR A 642 12.63 21.22 -10.06
C THR A 642 12.19 22.68 -10.02
N MET A 643 11.89 23.25 -11.19
CA MET A 643 11.41 24.62 -11.31
C MET A 643 10.08 24.84 -10.59
N LEU A 644 9.10 23.95 -10.79
CA LEU A 644 7.80 24.01 -10.12
C LEU A 644 7.94 23.97 -8.59
N ARG A 645 8.78 23.06 -8.07
CA ARG A 645 9.09 22.96 -6.64
C ARG A 645 9.73 24.24 -6.11
N ASP A 646 10.73 24.77 -6.80
CA ASP A 646 11.42 26.00 -6.37
C ASP A 646 10.47 27.20 -6.35
N GLN A 647 9.68 27.40 -7.42
CA GLN A 647 8.71 28.50 -7.47
C GLN A 647 7.62 28.35 -6.41
N TYR A 648 7.22 27.12 -6.10
CA TYR A 648 6.27 26.86 -5.02
C TYR A 648 6.83 27.26 -3.65
N GLN A 649 8.06 26.85 -3.34
CA GLN A 649 8.69 27.20 -2.08
C GLN A 649 8.92 28.72 -1.94
N LEU A 650 9.24 29.43 -3.03
CA LEU A 650 9.36 30.90 -3.01
C LEU A 650 8.04 31.59 -2.68
N VAL A 651 6.92 31.14 -3.26
CA VAL A 651 5.58 31.69 -2.94
C VAL A 651 5.20 31.41 -1.49
N LEU A 652 5.54 30.24 -0.94
CA LEU A 652 5.30 29.93 0.47
C LEU A 652 6.18 30.75 1.42
N LEU A 653 7.42 31.03 1.04
CA LEU A 653 8.37 31.78 1.86
C LEU A 653 7.95 33.25 2.00
N ASP A 654 7.62 33.92 0.89
CA ASP A 654 7.14 35.31 0.89
C ASP A 654 6.27 35.59 -0.35
N GLU A 655 4.94 35.56 -0.16
CA GLU A 655 3.97 35.83 -1.23
C GLU A 655 4.13 37.22 -1.84
N GLU A 656 4.41 38.24 -1.01
CA GLU A 656 4.51 39.63 -1.43
C GLU A 656 5.73 39.82 -2.34
N ARG A 657 6.87 39.31 -1.91
CA ARG A 657 8.12 39.37 -2.67
C ARG A 657 8.06 38.52 -3.93
N ALA A 658 7.42 37.35 -3.87
CA ALA A 658 7.21 36.49 -5.02
C ALA A 658 6.46 37.21 -6.15
N VAL A 659 5.37 37.92 -5.82
CA VAL A 659 4.58 38.69 -6.80
C VAL A 659 5.34 39.94 -7.29
N LYS A 660 6.02 40.67 -6.39
CA LYS A 660 6.81 41.87 -6.77
C LYS A 660 7.96 41.55 -7.73
N ALA A 661 8.49 40.34 -7.69
CA ALA A 661 9.57 39.92 -8.57
C ALA A 661 9.10 39.46 -9.98
N LEU A 662 7.80 39.20 -10.19
CA LEU A 662 7.27 38.76 -11.48
C LEU A 662 7.67 39.64 -12.67
N PRO A 663 7.63 40.99 -12.59
CA PRO A 663 7.99 41.85 -13.72
C PRO A 663 9.48 41.80 -14.09
N LYS A 664 10.36 41.39 -13.16
CA LYS A 664 11.79 41.19 -13.42
C LYS A 664 12.06 39.85 -14.12
N LEU A 665 11.28 38.82 -13.82
CA LEU A 665 11.39 37.48 -14.41
C LEU A 665 10.79 37.42 -15.81
N LEU A 666 9.62 38.04 -15.97
CA LEU A 666 8.93 38.20 -17.25
C LEU A 666 9.56 39.41 -17.96
N ARG A 667 10.78 39.23 -18.49
CA ARG A 667 11.50 40.20 -19.33
C ARG A 667 10.96 40.23 -20.76
N ALA A 668 9.64 40.36 -20.88
CA ALA A 668 8.93 40.24 -22.14
C ALA A 668 8.55 41.64 -22.68
N ASP A 669 8.67 41.80 -23.99
CA ASP A 669 8.02 42.88 -24.73
C ASP A 669 6.48 42.77 -24.54
N GLU A 670 5.74 43.88 -24.67
CA GLU A 670 4.27 43.97 -24.43
C GLU A 670 3.47 42.78 -25.03
N PRO A 671 3.75 42.30 -26.27
CA PRO A 671 3.03 41.16 -26.86
C PRO A 671 3.29 39.79 -26.20
N GLU A 672 4.50 39.56 -25.71
CA GLU A 672 4.86 38.29 -25.04
C GLU A 672 4.23 38.21 -23.63
N THR A 673 4.02 39.35 -22.98
CA THR A 673 3.35 39.42 -21.67
C THR A 673 1.85 39.14 -21.80
N ASP A 674 1.19 39.69 -22.83
CA ASP A 674 -0.23 39.43 -23.09
C ASP A 674 -0.48 37.96 -23.44
N ALA A 675 0.37 37.36 -24.26
CA ALA A 675 0.29 35.93 -24.57
C ALA A 675 0.48 35.03 -23.33
N ALA A 676 1.41 35.40 -22.43
CA ALA A 676 1.61 34.69 -21.18
C ALA A 676 0.42 34.83 -20.21
N LEU A 677 -0.24 35.99 -20.17
CA LEU A 677 -1.44 36.22 -19.38
C LEU A 677 -2.65 35.42 -19.90
N GLU A 678 -2.83 35.33 -21.23
CA GLU A 678 -3.87 34.48 -21.81
C GLU A 678 -3.64 33.00 -21.50
N ALA A 679 -2.42 32.49 -21.71
CA ALA A 679 -2.08 31.11 -21.34
C ALA A 679 -2.29 30.84 -19.84
N LEU A 680 -1.96 31.82 -18.98
CA LEU A 680 -2.22 31.74 -17.55
C LEU A 680 -3.74 31.68 -17.26
N ARG A 681 -4.56 32.47 -17.95
CA ARG A 681 -6.02 32.45 -17.79
C ARG A 681 -6.61 31.10 -18.22
N GLU A 682 -6.20 30.55 -19.34
CA GLU A 682 -6.64 29.22 -19.80
C GLU A 682 -6.28 28.11 -18.80
N LEU A 683 -5.06 28.11 -18.29
CA LEU A 683 -4.61 27.20 -17.23
C LEU A 683 -5.42 27.34 -15.93
N LEU A 684 -5.77 28.58 -15.60
CA LEU A 684 -6.55 28.93 -14.42
C LEU A 684 -8.04 28.60 -14.56
N THR A 685 -8.58 28.52 -15.77
CA THR A 685 -9.99 28.15 -15.99
C THR A 685 -10.19 26.70 -16.41
N ALA A 686 -9.11 25.94 -16.68
CA ALA A 686 -9.20 24.54 -17.09
C ALA A 686 -9.97 23.63 -16.09
N PRO A 687 -9.78 23.73 -14.76
CA PRO A 687 -10.57 22.98 -13.78
C PRO A 687 -12.00 23.52 -13.62
N GLY A 688 -12.17 24.81 -13.90
CA GLY A 688 -13.43 25.53 -13.93
C GLY A 688 -13.32 26.99 -13.51
N PRO A 689 -14.44 27.68 -13.23
CA PRO A 689 -14.46 29.10 -12.96
C PRO A 689 -13.67 29.45 -11.69
N LEU A 690 -12.88 30.51 -11.76
CA LEU A 690 -12.12 31.00 -10.62
C LEU A 690 -13.02 31.45 -9.45
N SER A 691 -12.62 31.08 -8.24
CA SER A 691 -13.18 31.59 -6.99
C SER A 691 -12.94 33.10 -6.84
N LYS A 692 -13.61 33.74 -5.87
CA LYS A 692 -13.44 35.18 -5.61
C LYS A 692 -11.99 35.52 -5.25
N ASP A 693 -11.35 34.68 -4.45
CA ASP A 693 -9.97 34.89 -4.00
C ASP A 693 -8.97 34.71 -5.14
N GLU A 694 -9.15 33.69 -5.97
CA GLU A 694 -8.32 33.48 -7.17
C GLU A 694 -8.47 34.64 -8.17
N LYS A 695 -9.68 35.16 -8.39
CA LYS A 695 -9.89 36.35 -9.24
C LYS A 695 -9.15 37.57 -8.70
N SER A 696 -9.19 37.80 -7.39
CA SER A 696 -8.48 38.91 -6.74
C SER A 696 -6.96 38.75 -6.88
N ARG A 697 -6.44 37.53 -6.70
CA ARG A 697 -5.02 37.21 -6.89
C ARG A 697 -4.57 37.35 -8.34
N LEU A 698 -5.39 36.92 -9.30
CA LEU A 698 -5.12 37.09 -10.73
C LEU A 698 -5.05 38.58 -11.09
N ALA A 699 -6.03 39.38 -10.65
CA ALA A 699 -6.02 40.83 -10.87
C ALA A 699 -4.76 41.50 -10.29
N ARG A 700 -4.25 40.99 -9.17
CA ARG A 700 -3.00 41.46 -8.58
C ARG A 700 -1.77 41.11 -9.43
N VAL A 701 -1.71 39.90 -9.98
CA VAL A 701 -0.66 39.49 -10.94
C VAL A 701 -0.71 40.39 -12.19
N GLU A 702 -1.90 40.56 -12.76
CA GLU A 702 -2.12 41.44 -13.92
C GLU A 702 -1.67 42.88 -13.64
N LYS A 703 -2.00 43.41 -12.46
CA LYS A 703 -1.55 44.75 -12.04
C LYS A 703 -0.02 44.83 -11.92
N ALA A 704 0.61 43.84 -11.29
CA ALA A 704 2.07 43.80 -11.12
C ALA A 704 2.79 43.83 -12.48
N LEU A 705 2.24 43.13 -13.48
CA LEU A 705 2.80 43.08 -14.84
C LEU A 705 2.53 44.35 -15.65
N ARG A 706 1.37 45.00 -15.45
CA ARG A 706 1.00 46.25 -16.14
C ARG A 706 1.76 47.50 -15.67
N VAL A 707 2.08 47.61 -14.38
CA VAL A 707 2.76 48.79 -13.79
C VAL A 707 4.13 49.06 -14.44
N LYS A 708 4.83 48.04 -14.95
CA LYS A 708 6.12 48.18 -15.65
C LYS A 708 6.00 48.88 -17.01
N PHE A 709 4.88 48.71 -17.72
CA PHE A 709 4.69 49.30 -19.05
C PHE A 709 4.35 50.80 -18.99
N GLU A 710 3.74 51.26 -17.89
CA GLU A 710 3.56 52.70 -17.64
C GLU A 710 4.89 53.38 -17.29
N THR A 711 5.73 52.77 -16.45
CA THR A 711 7.06 53.32 -16.09
C THR A 711 8.04 53.30 -17.27
N ALA A 712 7.98 52.28 -18.13
CA ALA A 712 8.80 52.22 -19.35
C ALA A 712 8.36 53.23 -20.43
N ARG A 713 7.07 53.63 -20.45
CA ARG A 713 6.55 54.69 -21.35
C ARG A 713 6.82 56.11 -20.85
N THR A 714 6.98 56.32 -19.53
CA THR A 714 7.21 57.65 -18.94
C THR A 714 8.68 58.02 -18.73
N GLY A 715 9.62 57.08 -18.87
CA GLY A 715 11.05 57.38 -18.90
C GLY A 715 11.66 57.91 -17.59
N GLU A 716 11.02 57.67 -16.45
CA GLU A 716 11.61 58.02 -15.15
C GLU A 716 12.56 56.90 -14.65
N PRO A 717 13.80 57.23 -14.20
CA PRO A 717 14.73 56.23 -13.70
C PRO A 717 14.32 55.75 -12.30
N THR A 718 14.52 54.44 -12.05
CA THR A 718 14.58 53.86 -10.69
C THR A 718 16.02 53.64 -10.29
#